data_AF-A0A7C2RCI2-F1
#
_entry.id   AF-A0A7C2RCI2-F1
#
_cell.length_a   1.000
_cell.length_b   1.000
_cell.length_c   1.000
_cell.angle_alpha   90.00
_cell.angle_beta   90.00
_cell.angle_gamma   90.00
#
_symmetry.space_group_name_H-M   'P 1'
#
loop_
_entity.id
_entity.type
_entity.pdbx_description
1 polymer ?
#
loop_
_entity_poly.entity_id
_entity_poly.type
_entity_poly.pdbx_seq_one_letter_code
_entity_poly.pdbx_strand_id
1 'polypeptide(L)'
;MQPAFAILGAILVAGLVASEAALAQAAAPAEAAPKRASPEEAKSKKAVPKAAAAKTKDPAKVKSSAAGRQPSGGDAAQGGAATQPAAVQAPPAGLQPVAVPRPLEEEARHVARFDAAIAPVRDASISQDEAAGLREAVSAAATGRLADMRALRDKLSDPAARKLVDWYAYRGGYGTAGEIRGFLDANPAWPDRNLLTQRAEEALFSSSAGAREIKAFFAAAEPRTAVGLAALAAAYLADNEEAKARELARKAWIDRDVPAGLEPAFLARVGKLLTEADHKRRLDRLLLNDSRWAGERNERAAVIRRVIALLSPEEKKKAEARLALFLRAKNSAGLVAKLPAHSKADWGLVVQKAQALRRQNKDEEAWKLLLELEPADDVPVKPDGWWEERRAAAYAALKAQNPKTAYELVRNPGPLGVNAAKDAAFLAGWLALRHLKDPKLALPHFQRLAELADGPLSYARGHYWLGRTWEAQREEAKAREHYKTASAYFDTFHGQLARLKLDPRASRLDISPPAAPTEEQLASFNGADAVRAAVLARKAGLDISLVRSFLLHLSNHFKSEAEVAMLAHLAEALGDTQMAVRIGKTAIARGMNLVYYAYPIHSLPAYTPLRKPPEPAVIFGIARQESEFNSLTLSGAGARGILQVMPVTARHVCRDYKIKCDIARLMKDPAYNTMMGSAYISDRMEEFSGSYVLTLAGYNAGPGRARQWIKEFGDPRDGKVDPIDWIHRIPFEETREYVQKVLSNIQVYRARLGEAAAVRLTADLRRLTAAPAADDGALPAGAAK
;
A
#
# COMPACT_ATOMS: atom_id res chain seq x y z
N MET A 1 -4.74 3.99 -9.05
CA MET A 1 -4.13 2.69 -8.72
C MET A 1 -2.88 2.93 -7.86
N GLN A 2 -3.01 2.73 -6.54
CA GLN A 2 -1.92 2.89 -5.55
C GLN A 2 -1.30 1.51 -5.26
N PRO A 3 0.02 1.38 -5.06
CA PRO A 3 0.60 0.20 -4.45
C PRO A 3 0.82 0.49 -2.95
N ALA A 4 -0.12 0.06 -2.12
CA ALA A 4 0.09 -0.03 -0.67
C ALA A 4 -0.94 -0.96 -0.03
N PHE A 5 -0.96 -2.24 -0.43
CA PHE A 5 -1.51 -3.33 0.38
C PHE A 5 -0.91 -4.65 -0.13
N ALA A 6 0.31 -4.94 0.31
CA ALA A 6 0.81 -6.31 0.41
C ALA A 6 0.84 -6.61 1.91
N ILE A 7 -0.15 -7.36 2.39
CA ILE A 7 -0.18 -8.30 3.52
C ILE A 7 -1.64 -8.79 3.60
N LEU A 8 -1.92 -9.85 2.86
CA LEU A 8 -3.00 -10.80 3.12
C LEU A 8 -2.38 -12.14 2.72
N GLY A 9 -1.56 -12.65 3.63
CA GLY A 9 -0.70 -13.82 3.43
C GLY A 9 -0.47 -14.52 4.75
N ALA A 10 -1.56 -14.85 5.45
CA ALA A 10 -1.56 -15.78 6.57
C ALA A 10 -3.00 -16.27 6.78
N ILE A 11 -3.40 -17.28 6.01
CA ILE A 11 -4.41 -18.34 6.21
C ILE A 11 -4.73 -18.87 4.80
N LEU A 12 -3.78 -19.61 4.21
CA LEU A 12 -4.00 -20.50 3.05
C LEU A 12 -2.81 -21.46 2.85
N VAL A 13 -2.13 -21.83 3.95
CA VAL A 13 -1.03 -22.82 3.92
C VAL A 13 -1.54 -24.25 4.14
N ALA A 14 -2.82 -24.44 4.44
CA ALA A 14 -3.41 -25.78 4.60
C ALA A 14 -4.00 -26.38 3.29
N GLY A 15 -4.12 -25.59 2.21
CA GLY A 15 -4.75 -26.04 0.96
C GLY A 15 -3.79 -26.56 -0.13
N LEU A 16 -2.49 -26.28 -0.03
CA LEU A 16 -1.52 -26.66 -1.07
C LEU A 16 -1.05 -28.11 -1.00
N VAL A 17 -1.24 -28.81 0.12
CA VAL A 17 -0.79 -30.21 0.26
C VAL A 17 -1.77 -31.21 -0.39
N ALA A 18 -3.00 -30.78 -0.67
CA ALA A 18 -4.02 -31.66 -1.25
C ALA A 18 -4.03 -31.69 -2.79
N SER A 19 -3.43 -30.71 -3.49
CA SER A 19 -3.46 -30.67 -4.96
C SER A 19 -2.35 -31.47 -5.64
N GLU A 20 -1.30 -31.88 -4.92
CA GLU A 20 -0.24 -32.74 -5.48
C GLU A 20 -0.70 -34.21 -5.65
N ALA A 21 -1.70 -34.65 -4.89
CA ALA A 21 -2.21 -36.02 -4.96
C ALA A 21 -3.21 -36.27 -6.12
N ALA A 22 -3.80 -35.22 -6.70
CA ALA A 22 -4.86 -35.37 -7.71
C ALA A 22 -4.36 -35.39 -9.17
N LEU A 23 -3.06 -35.15 -9.43
CA LEU A 23 -2.48 -35.09 -10.78
C LEU A 23 -1.68 -36.34 -11.18
N ALA A 24 -1.65 -37.39 -10.35
CA ALA A 24 -0.85 -38.61 -10.59
C ALA A 24 -1.64 -39.84 -11.10
N GLN A 25 -2.93 -39.71 -11.42
CA GLN A 25 -3.75 -40.83 -11.92
C GLN A 25 -4.38 -40.52 -13.29
N ALA A 26 -3.56 -40.55 -14.34
CA ALA A 26 -4.05 -40.74 -15.70
C ALA A 26 -2.90 -41.15 -16.64
N ALA A 27 -2.45 -42.40 -16.56
CA ALA A 27 -1.79 -43.09 -17.67
C ALA A 27 -1.71 -44.60 -17.38
N ALA A 28 -2.61 -45.37 -17.98
CA ALA A 28 -2.41 -46.80 -18.18
C ALA A 28 -3.05 -47.19 -19.53
N PRO A 29 -2.37 -47.98 -20.38
CA PRO A 29 -3.04 -48.74 -21.41
C PRO A 29 -3.00 -50.26 -21.14
N ALA A 30 -4.15 -50.88 -21.44
CA ALA A 30 -4.44 -52.20 -22.02
C ALA A 30 -3.73 -53.49 -21.56
N GLU A 31 -4.58 -54.51 -21.38
CA GLU A 31 -4.34 -55.90 -20.97
C GLU A 31 -3.52 -56.77 -21.95
N ALA A 32 -2.76 -57.71 -21.38
CA ALA A 32 -2.63 -59.09 -21.85
C ALA A 32 -2.23 -60.02 -20.68
N ALA A 33 -2.95 -61.13 -20.51
CA ALA A 33 -2.75 -62.16 -19.47
C ALA A 33 -2.14 -63.45 -20.08
N PRO A 34 -1.94 -64.56 -19.33
CA PRO A 34 -1.09 -64.76 -18.16
C PRO A 34 -0.17 -66.01 -18.30
N LYS A 35 0.83 -66.23 -17.42
CA LYS A 35 1.29 -67.60 -17.07
C LYS A 35 2.21 -67.67 -15.82
N ARG A 36 1.76 -68.55 -14.91
CA ARG A 36 2.37 -69.27 -13.75
C ARG A 36 3.90 -69.23 -13.57
N ALA A 37 4.37 -69.04 -12.32
CA ALA A 37 4.77 -70.10 -11.37
C ALA A 37 5.60 -69.55 -10.18
N SER A 38 5.31 -70.03 -8.97
CA SER A 38 6.04 -69.86 -7.69
C SER A 38 7.26 -70.85 -7.61
N PRO A 39 7.89 -71.13 -6.44
CA PRO A 39 8.54 -70.29 -5.39
C PRO A 39 9.94 -70.83 -4.98
N GLU A 40 10.73 -70.07 -4.21
CA GLU A 40 11.75 -70.57 -3.23
C GLU A 40 12.24 -69.34 -2.42
N GLU A 41 11.97 -69.15 -1.11
CA GLU A 41 12.52 -69.84 0.07
C GLU A 41 14.06 -70.00 0.02
N ALA A 42 14.89 -69.60 0.99
CA ALA A 42 14.65 -69.35 2.41
C ALA A 42 15.87 -68.68 3.12
N LYS A 43 15.57 -68.09 4.31
CA LYS A 43 16.36 -68.05 5.57
C LYS A 43 17.66 -67.20 5.59
N SER A 44 18.04 -66.48 6.65
CA SER A 44 17.61 -66.25 8.05
C SER A 44 18.50 -65.08 8.57
N LYS A 45 18.11 -64.13 9.43
CA LYS A 45 17.95 -64.32 10.88
C LYS A 45 17.44 -63.02 11.52
N LYS A 46 16.50 -63.19 12.45
CA LYS A 46 15.99 -62.22 13.42
C LYS A 46 17.06 -61.85 14.45
N ALA A 47 17.04 -60.63 14.98
CA ALA A 47 16.61 -60.36 16.36
C ALA A 47 16.65 -58.86 16.71
N VAL A 48 15.59 -58.44 17.38
CA VAL A 48 15.36 -57.18 18.11
C VAL A 48 16.38 -57.04 19.27
N PRO A 49 16.62 -55.81 19.76
CA PRO A 49 16.37 -55.61 21.18
C PRO A 49 15.54 -54.37 21.54
N LYS A 50 14.90 -54.51 22.71
CA LYS A 50 13.89 -53.69 23.35
C LYS A 50 14.41 -52.34 23.89
N ALA A 51 13.42 -51.48 24.11
CA ALA A 51 13.40 -50.24 24.89
C ALA A 51 14.00 -50.32 26.30
N ALA A 52 14.49 -49.18 26.79
CA ALA A 52 14.38 -48.75 28.19
C ALA A 52 14.34 -47.21 28.29
N ALA A 53 13.61 -46.74 29.29
CA ALA A 53 13.10 -45.38 29.47
C ALA A 53 14.10 -44.35 30.05
N ALA A 54 13.80 -43.06 29.88
CA ALA A 54 14.15 -42.02 30.85
C ALA A 54 13.19 -40.83 30.78
N LYS A 55 12.75 -40.39 31.97
CA LYS A 55 11.79 -39.31 32.25
C LYS A 55 12.46 -37.92 32.27
N THR A 56 11.58 -36.93 32.12
CA THR A 56 11.67 -35.46 32.29
C THR A 56 12.64 -34.88 33.34
N LYS A 57 13.27 -33.73 33.00
CA LYS A 57 13.54 -32.57 33.88
C LYS A 57 14.01 -31.31 33.11
N ASP A 58 13.78 -30.16 33.73
CA ASP A 58 13.83 -28.74 33.32
C ASP A 58 15.08 -28.21 32.56
N PRO A 59 14.96 -27.06 31.84
CA PRO A 59 16.10 -26.24 31.47
C PRO A 59 16.30 -25.05 32.42
N ALA A 60 17.44 -25.02 33.11
CA ALA A 60 17.96 -23.85 33.81
C ALA A 60 19.11 -23.20 33.01
N LYS A 61 19.03 -21.87 32.85
CA LYS A 61 20.09 -20.84 32.85
C LYS A 61 21.47 -21.13 32.22
N VAL A 62 21.81 -20.33 31.20
CA VAL A 62 23.16 -19.82 30.89
C VAL A 62 23.02 -18.30 30.68
N LYS A 63 23.29 -17.44 31.68
CA LYS A 63 24.57 -16.78 32.04
C LYS A 63 25.34 -16.14 30.88
N SER A 64 25.10 -14.84 30.68
CA SER A 64 26.05 -13.90 30.07
C SER A 64 27.16 -13.56 31.06
N SER A 65 28.39 -13.40 30.57
CA SER A 65 29.51 -12.84 31.31
C SER A 65 29.94 -11.52 30.67
N ALA A 66 30.05 -10.49 31.50
CA ALA A 66 30.79 -9.27 31.24
C ALA A 66 31.56 -8.97 32.52
N ALA A 67 32.90 -9.06 32.46
CA ALA A 67 33.79 -8.39 33.40
C ALA A 67 33.90 -6.91 32.95
N GLY A 68 34.05 -5.89 33.80
CA GLY A 68 34.37 -5.83 35.21
C GLY A 68 35.28 -4.61 35.41
N ARG A 69 34.85 -3.65 36.24
CA ARG A 69 35.75 -2.80 37.05
C ARG A 69 34.97 -2.21 38.23
N GLN A 70 35.49 -2.48 39.43
CA GLN A 70 35.02 -2.07 40.76
C GLN A 70 35.22 -0.56 40.99
N PRO A 71 34.70 0.02 42.11
CA PRO A 71 35.41 -0.07 43.40
C PRO A 71 34.59 -0.59 44.60
N SER A 72 35.34 -1.03 45.61
CA SER A 72 35.06 -1.23 47.05
C SER A 72 34.03 -0.25 47.66
N GLY A 73 33.19 -0.57 48.65
CA GLY A 73 33.39 -1.41 49.84
C GLY A 73 33.47 -0.47 51.07
N GLY A 74 32.51 -0.54 51.99
CA GLY A 74 32.63 0.08 53.33
C GLY A 74 31.33 0.64 53.93
N ASP A 75 30.91 -0.02 55.01
CA ASP A 75 30.24 0.50 56.20
C ASP A 75 28.72 0.67 56.31
N ALA A 76 28.31 0.45 57.55
CA ALA A 76 27.05 -0.04 58.03
C ALA A 76 26.22 1.05 58.74
N ALA A 77 24.96 0.67 58.97
CA ALA A 77 24.14 1.02 60.13
C ALA A 77 23.16 2.21 60.02
N GLN A 78 21.95 1.90 60.51
CA GLN A 78 20.93 2.76 61.13
C GLN A 78 19.92 3.49 60.24
N GLY A 79 18.69 2.93 60.23
CA GLY A 79 17.48 3.57 60.76
C GLY A 79 16.92 4.81 60.06
N GLY A 80 15.68 4.71 59.57
CA GLY A 80 14.84 5.90 59.38
C GLY A 80 13.78 5.81 58.28
N ALA A 81 12.54 5.58 58.71
CA ALA A 81 11.27 5.99 58.10
C ALA A 81 10.97 5.63 56.62
N ALA A 82 9.97 4.78 56.45
CA ALA A 82 9.24 4.59 55.20
C ALA A 82 8.53 5.89 54.77
N THR A 83 8.96 6.50 53.67
CA THR A 83 8.18 7.52 52.96
C THR A 83 7.13 6.83 52.09
N GLN A 84 5.85 7.14 52.36
CA GLN A 84 4.70 6.71 51.57
C GLN A 84 4.86 7.15 50.08
N PRO A 85 4.34 6.36 49.12
CA PRO A 85 4.30 6.78 47.72
C PRO A 85 3.42 8.02 47.57
N ALA A 86 3.97 9.06 46.93
CA ALA A 86 3.28 10.29 46.63
C ALA A 86 1.94 10.02 45.90
N ALA A 87 0.90 10.70 46.36
CA ALA A 87 -0.46 10.58 45.87
C ALA A 87 -0.56 10.79 44.35
N VAL A 88 -1.39 9.95 43.73
CA VAL A 88 -1.84 10.04 42.35
C VAL A 88 -2.41 11.44 42.09
N GLN A 89 -1.73 12.25 41.27
CA GLN A 89 -2.37 13.41 40.69
C GLN A 89 -3.36 12.92 39.65
N ALA A 90 -4.66 13.13 39.91
CA ALA A 90 -5.72 12.97 38.93
C ALA A 90 -5.44 13.86 37.70
N PRO A 91 -5.94 13.48 36.50
CA PRO A 91 -5.95 14.39 35.36
C PRO A 91 -6.61 15.71 35.77
N PRO A 92 -6.21 16.86 35.21
CA PRO A 92 -6.72 18.16 35.61
C PRO A 92 -8.25 18.13 35.62
N ALA A 93 -8.83 18.39 36.79
CA ALA A 93 -10.28 18.42 36.97
C ALA A 93 -10.88 19.48 36.02
N GLY A 94 -11.85 19.09 35.19
CA GLY A 94 -12.67 20.03 34.42
C GLY A 94 -12.67 19.91 32.88
N LEU A 95 -11.98 18.94 32.27
CA LEU A 95 -12.09 18.73 30.82
C LEU A 95 -13.39 18.00 30.45
N GLN A 96 -14.23 18.67 29.65
CA GLN A 96 -15.49 18.11 29.18
C GLN A 96 -15.26 17.00 28.13
N PRO A 97 -16.14 15.98 28.08
CA PRO A 97 -16.13 15.01 27.00
C PRO A 97 -16.23 15.70 25.64
N VAL A 98 -15.41 15.26 24.68
CA VAL A 98 -15.56 15.65 23.28
C VAL A 98 -16.70 14.82 22.72
N ALA A 99 -17.79 15.48 22.35
CA ALA A 99 -18.97 14.84 21.77
C ALA A 99 -18.76 14.49 20.29
N VAL A 100 -19.53 13.53 19.80
CA VAL A 100 -19.63 13.25 18.36
C VAL A 100 -20.25 14.47 17.66
N PRO A 101 -19.63 15.02 16.60
CA PRO A 101 -20.23 16.10 15.83
C PRO A 101 -21.62 15.72 15.31
N ARG A 102 -22.56 16.68 15.35
CA ARG A 102 -23.89 16.50 14.77
C ARG A 102 -23.85 16.88 13.28
N PRO A 103 -24.52 16.12 12.40
CA PRO A 103 -24.66 16.50 11.01
C PRO A 103 -25.47 17.79 10.87
N LEU A 104 -25.18 18.55 9.81
CA LEU A 104 -26.01 19.69 9.40
C LEU A 104 -27.39 19.18 8.95
N GLU A 105 -28.41 20.04 9.02
CA GLU A 105 -29.79 19.67 8.67
C GLU A 105 -29.91 19.13 7.23
N GLU A 106 -29.17 19.72 6.30
CA GLU A 106 -29.11 19.24 4.91
C GLU A 106 -28.49 17.85 4.79
N GLU A 107 -27.45 17.55 5.56
CA GLU A 107 -26.84 16.21 5.62
C GLU A 107 -27.81 15.20 6.23
N ALA A 108 -28.55 15.56 7.29
CA ALA A 108 -29.56 14.69 7.88
C ALA A 108 -30.69 14.35 6.88
N ARG A 109 -31.17 15.33 6.09
CA ARG A 109 -32.14 15.08 5.00
C ARG A 109 -31.58 14.17 3.91
N HIS A 110 -30.32 14.37 3.53
CA HIS A 110 -29.64 13.51 2.55
C HIS A 110 -29.57 12.05 3.03
N VAL A 111 -29.14 11.83 4.28
CA VAL A 111 -29.05 10.50 4.90
C VAL A 111 -30.42 9.81 4.89
N ALA A 112 -31.48 10.48 5.35
CA ALA A 112 -32.81 9.89 5.38
C ALA A 112 -33.32 9.50 3.98
N ARG A 113 -33.04 10.32 2.96
CA ARG A 113 -33.39 10.01 1.56
C ARG A 113 -32.63 8.79 1.04
N PHE A 114 -31.33 8.70 1.33
CA PHE A 114 -30.51 7.59 0.86
C PHE A 114 -30.80 6.29 1.63
N ASP A 115 -31.19 6.38 2.90
CA ASP A 115 -31.71 5.24 3.67
C ASP A 115 -32.96 4.62 3.02
N ALA A 116 -33.88 5.45 2.51
CA ALA A 116 -35.05 4.99 1.77
C ALA A 116 -34.66 4.41 0.40
N ALA A 117 -33.71 5.05 -0.30
CA ALA A 117 -33.27 4.64 -1.64
C ALA A 117 -32.64 3.24 -1.69
N ILE A 118 -31.84 2.88 -0.67
CA ILE A 118 -31.17 1.57 -0.61
C ILE A 118 -31.97 0.50 0.15
N ALA A 119 -33.08 0.87 0.80
CA ALA A 119 -33.89 -0.06 1.61
C ALA A 119 -34.25 -1.36 0.88
N PRO A 120 -34.67 -1.36 -0.41
CA PRO A 120 -35.05 -2.59 -1.11
C PRO A 120 -33.94 -3.67 -1.13
N VAL A 121 -32.68 -3.26 -1.31
CA VAL A 121 -31.55 -4.20 -1.32
C VAL A 121 -30.92 -4.39 0.06
N ARG A 122 -30.81 -3.32 0.87
CA ARG A 122 -30.26 -3.36 2.24
C ARG A 122 -31.07 -4.30 3.12
N ASP A 123 -32.39 -4.25 3.01
CA ASP A 123 -33.31 -4.95 3.90
C ASP A 123 -33.65 -6.36 3.42
N ALA A 124 -33.15 -6.78 2.24
CA ALA A 124 -33.29 -8.13 1.70
C ALA A 124 -32.97 -9.20 2.77
N SER A 125 -33.95 -10.03 3.11
CA SER A 125 -33.81 -11.06 4.13
C SER A 125 -33.08 -12.29 3.57
N ILE A 126 -32.35 -12.97 4.45
CA ILE A 126 -31.80 -14.30 4.22
C ILE A 126 -32.23 -15.16 5.41
N SER A 127 -32.80 -16.33 5.14
CA SER A 127 -33.18 -17.25 6.22
C SER A 127 -31.92 -17.79 6.92
N GLN A 128 -32.05 -18.26 8.16
CA GLN A 128 -30.92 -18.85 8.88
C GLN A 128 -30.37 -20.09 8.14
N ASP A 129 -31.26 -20.90 7.55
CA ASP A 129 -30.88 -22.09 6.78
C ASP A 129 -30.15 -21.72 5.50
N GLU A 130 -30.62 -20.70 4.77
CA GLU A 130 -29.95 -20.23 3.55
C GLU A 130 -28.60 -19.56 3.87
N ALA A 131 -28.51 -18.81 4.97
CA ALA A 131 -27.25 -18.25 5.45
C ALA A 131 -26.25 -19.34 5.87
N ALA A 132 -26.71 -20.39 6.55
CA ALA A 132 -25.89 -21.55 6.90
C ALA A 132 -25.42 -22.29 5.65
N GLY A 133 -26.33 -22.62 4.73
CA GLY A 133 -26.02 -23.27 3.46
C GLY A 133 -25.02 -22.48 2.62
N LEU A 134 -25.15 -21.15 2.57
CA LEU A 134 -24.20 -20.29 1.87
C LEU A 134 -22.81 -20.33 2.50
N ARG A 135 -22.72 -20.25 3.84
CA ARG A 135 -21.44 -20.39 4.57
C ARG A 135 -20.79 -21.75 4.32
N GLU A 136 -21.57 -22.82 4.36
CA GLU A 136 -21.08 -24.18 4.12
C GLU A 136 -20.61 -24.38 2.68
N ALA A 137 -21.34 -23.85 1.70
CA ALA A 137 -20.96 -23.92 0.28
C ALA A 137 -19.65 -23.17 0.02
N VAL A 138 -19.48 -21.96 0.57
CA VAL A 138 -18.24 -21.19 0.48
C VAL A 138 -17.09 -21.91 1.20
N SER A 139 -17.34 -22.52 2.35
CA SER A 139 -16.34 -23.32 3.08
C SER A 139 -15.92 -24.58 2.29
N ALA A 140 -16.88 -25.27 1.66
CA ALA A 140 -16.61 -26.39 0.77
C ALA A 140 -15.75 -25.97 -0.43
N ALA A 141 -16.06 -24.82 -1.04
CA ALA A 141 -15.23 -24.23 -2.10
C ALA A 141 -13.80 -23.91 -1.60
N ALA A 142 -13.67 -23.28 -0.43
CA ALA A 142 -12.39 -22.91 0.17
C ALA A 142 -11.50 -24.12 0.51
N THR A 143 -12.11 -25.30 0.71
CA THR A 143 -11.43 -26.56 1.05
C THR A 143 -11.35 -27.53 -0.14
N GLY A 144 -11.72 -27.11 -1.35
CA GLY A 144 -11.64 -27.91 -2.57
C GLY A 144 -12.66 -29.07 -2.66
N ARG A 145 -13.67 -29.12 -1.77
CA ARG A 145 -14.74 -30.13 -1.80
C ARG A 145 -15.81 -29.75 -2.83
N LEU A 146 -15.46 -29.88 -4.11
CA LEU A 146 -16.27 -29.33 -5.21
C LEU A 146 -17.63 -30.03 -5.40
N ALA A 147 -17.74 -31.33 -5.09
CA ALA A 147 -19.02 -32.03 -5.15
C ALA A 147 -20.00 -31.50 -4.10
N ASP A 148 -19.55 -31.41 -2.83
CA ASP A 148 -20.33 -30.85 -1.72
C ASP A 148 -20.71 -29.39 -2.00
N MET A 149 -19.75 -28.60 -2.49
CA MET A 149 -19.97 -27.20 -2.86
C MET A 149 -21.10 -27.06 -3.88
N ARG A 150 -21.10 -27.86 -4.97
CA ARG A 150 -22.15 -27.81 -5.99
C ARG A 150 -23.50 -28.25 -5.43
N ALA A 151 -23.52 -29.34 -4.64
CA ALA A 151 -24.75 -29.83 -4.02
C ALA A 151 -25.36 -28.81 -3.02
N LEU A 152 -24.52 -28.10 -2.27
CA LEU A 152 -24.96 -27.02 -1.36
C LEU A 152 -25.42 -25.79 -2.13
N ARG A 153 -24.69 -25.38 -3.17
CA ARG A 153 -25.08 -24.30 -4.09
C ARG A 153 -26.46 -24.55 -4.67
N ASP A 154 -26.74 -25.75 -5.16
CA ASP A 154 -28.00 -26.08 -5.83
C ASP A 154 -29.21 -26.06 -4.91
N LYS A 155 -29.00 -26.10 -3.59
CA LYS A 155 -30.05 -25.94 -2.57
C LYS A 155 -30.35 -24.46 -2.24
N LEU A 156 -29.50 -23.52 -2.63
CA LEU A 156 -29.73 -22.10 -2.37
C LEU A 156 -30.82 -21.56 -3.28
N SER A 157 -31.84 -20.92 -2.70
CA SER A 157 -32.94 -20.33 -3.47
C SER A 157 -32.53 -19.07 -4.20
N ASP A 158 -31.79 -18.17 -3.54
CA ASP A 158 -31.40 -16.88 -4.11
C ASP A 158 -30.37 -17.05 -5.23
N PRO A 159 -30.66 -16.59 -6.47
CA PRO A 159 -29.73 -16.69 -7.59
C PRO A 159 -28.39 -15.96 -7.34
N ALA A 160 -28.40 -14.84 -6.61
CA ALA A 160 -27.18 -14.10 -6.28
C ALA A 160 -26.33 -14.88 -5.27
N ALA A 161 -26.94 -15.62 -4.35
CA ALA A 161 -26.22 -16.52 -3.44
C ALA A 161 -25.56 -17.68 -4.20
N ARG A 162 -26.24 -18.27 -5.18
CA ARG A 162 -25.66 -19.31 -6.06
C ARG A 162 -24.45 -18.81 -6.84
N LYS A 163 -24.59 -17.66 -7.50
CA LYS A 163 -23.49 -16.99 -8.22
C LYS A 163 -22.33 -16.64 -7.29
N LEU A 164 -22.60 -16.29 -6.04
CA LEU A 164 -21.55 -16.01 -5.05
C LEU A 164 -20.69 -17.23 -4.76
N VAL A 165 -21.29 -18.42 -4.68
CA VAL A 165 -20.56 -19.68 -4.51
C VAL A 165 -19.71 -19.98 -5.76
N ASP A 166 -20.29 -19.87 -6.96
CA ASP A 166 -19.56 -20.10 -8.21
C ASP A 166 -18.39 -19.11 -8.37
N TRP A 167 -18.63 -17.82 -8.14
CA TRP A 167 -17.59 -16.79 -8.13
C TRP A 167 -16.48 -17.11 -7.14
N TYR A 168 -16.82 -17.54 -5.92
CA TYR A 168 -15.84 -17.93 -4.93
C TYR A 168 -14.98 -19.12 -5.39
N ALA A 169 -15.61 -20.14 -5.98
CA ALA A 169 -14.92 -21.30 -6.55
C ALA A 169 -13.96 -20.89 -7.68
N TYR A 170 -14.39 -20.01 -8.59
CA TYR A 170 -13.55 -19.51 -9.68
C TYR A 170 -12.34 -18.74 -9.21
N ARG A 171 -12.43 -17.96 -8.12
CA ARG A 171 -11.25 -17.30 -7.51
C ARG A 171 -10.20 -18.32 -7.04
N GLY A 172 -10.67 -19.45 -6.53
CA GLY A 172 -9.86 -20.60 -6.13
C GLY A 172 -9.24 -21.38 -7.30
N GLY A 173 -9.60 -21.05 -8.55
CA GLY A 173 -9.16 -21.78 -9.74
C GLY A 173 -10.02 -23.01 -10.06
N TYR A 174 -11.19 -23.14 -9.43
CA TYR A 174 -12.09 -24.28 -9.64
C TYR A 174 -13.12 -23.96 -10.73
N GLY A 175 -12.72 -24.12 -11.98
CA GLY A 175 -13.58 -23.95 -13.15
C GLY A 175 -12.80 -24.13 -14.45
N THR A 176 -13.49 -24.49 -15.52
CA THR A 176 -12.93 -24.49 -16.88
C THR A 176 -12.75 -23.07 -17.38
N ALA A 177 -11.88 -22.88 -18.37
CA ALA A 177 -11.69 -21.58 -19.02
C ALA A 177 -13.01 -21.00 -19.56
N GLY A 178 -13.87 -21.86 -20.14
CA GLY A 178 -15.17 -21.49 -20.67
C GLY A 178 -16.17 -21.06 -19.60
N GLU A 179 -16.27 -21.80 -18.49
CA GLU A 179 -17.15 -21.44 -17.37
C GLU A 179 -16.77 -20.08 -16.76
N ILE A 180 -15.48 -19.86 -16.51
CA ILE A 180 -15.00 -18.60 -15.90
C ILE A 180 -15.22 -17.42 -16.87
N ARG A 181 -14.95 -17.61 -18.17
CA ARG A 181 -15.22 -16.59 -19.19
C ARG A 181 -16.71 -16.27 -19.29
N GLY A 182 -17.55 -17.30 -19.39
CA GLY A 182 -19.01 -17.16 -19.45
C GLY A 182 -19.57 -16.44 -18.22
N PHE A 183 -19.05 -16.75 -17.02
CA PHE A 183 -19.41 -16.03 -15.81
C PHE A 183 -19.05 -14.54 -15.91
N LEU A 184 -17.83 -14.21 -16.33
CA LEU A 184 -17.40 -12.82 -16.48
C LEU A 184 -18.25 -12.05 -17.48
N ASP A 185 -18.60 -12.66 -18.60
CA ASP A 185 -19.37 -12.02 -19.67
C ASP A 185 -20.83 -11.78 -19.25
N ALA A 186 -21.45 -12.75 -18.58
CA ALA A 186 -22.82 -12.63 -18.10
C ALA A 186 -22.98 -11.70 -16.87
N ASN A 187 -21.88 -11.40 -16.15
CA ASN A 187 -21.92 -10.73 -14.85
C ASN A 187 -20.95 -9.53 -14.78
N PRO A 188 -21.19 -8.42 -15.52
CA PRO A 188 -20.26 -7.28 -15.59
C PRO A 188 -20.08 -6.53 -14.26
N ALA A 189 -21.08 -6.58 -13.38
CA ALA A 189 -21.06 -5.94 -12.06
C ALA A 189 -20.28 -6.74 -10.99
N TRP A 190 -19.77 -7.93 -11.30
CA TRP A 190 -19.10 -8.79 -10.33
C TRP A 190 -17.58 -8.52 -10.23
N PRO A 191 -17.01 -8.56 -9.01
CA PRO A 191 -15.63 -8.19 -8.73
C PRO A 191 -14.59 -9.23 -9.19
N ASP A 192 -13.32 -8.91 -8.98
CA ASP A 192 -12.16 -9.78 -9.21
C ASP A 192 -11.97 -10.20 -10.68
N ARG A 193 -12.49 -9.43 -11.63
CA ARG A 193 -12.42 -9.73 -13.07
C ARG A 193 -11.00 -10.05 -13.57
N ASN A 194 -9.99 -9.33 -13.06
CA ASN A 194 -8.58 -9.59 -13.41
C ASN A 194 -8.11 -10.96 -12.90
N LEU A 195 -8.44 -11.31 -11.65
CA LEU A 195 -8.09 -12.60 -11.07
C LEU A 195 -8.81 -13.72 -11.80
N LEU A 196 -10.12 -13.59 -12.06
CA LEU A 196 -10.88 -14.59 -12.79
C LEU A 196 -10.37 -14.76 -14.23
N THR A 197 -9.96 -13.67 -14.89
CA THR A 197 -9.29 -13.76 -16.20
C THR A 197 -7.98 -14.56 -16.11
N GLN A 198 -7.16 -14.30 -15.08
CA GLN A 198 -5.96 -15.09 -14.81
C GLN A 198 -6.29 -16.57 -14.59
N ARG A 199 -7.32 -16.88 -13.78
CA ARG A 199 -7.75 -18.27 -13.53
C ARG A 199 -8.24 -18.97 -14.79
N ALA A 200 -8.96 -18.25 -15.67
CA ALA A 200 -9.39 -18.79 -16.95
C ALA A 200 -8.20 -19.11 -17.87
N GLU A 201 -7.18 -18.24 -17.91
CA GLU A 201 -5.96 -18.48 -18.70
C GLU A 201 -5.11 -19.63 -18.12
N GLU A 202 -5.00 -19.74 -16.79
CA GLU A 202 -4.32 -20.87 -16.12
C GLU A 202 -5.03 -22.20 -16.39
N ALA A 203 -6.37 -22.20 -16.35
CA ALA A 203 -7.19 -23.36 -16.68
C ALA A 203 -7.05 -23.75 -18.16
N LEU A 204 -7.04 -22.78 -19.09
CA LEU A 204 -6.83 -23.02 -20.51
C LEU A 204 -5.42 -23.57 -20.79
N PHE A 205 -4.40 -23.03 -20.13
CA PHE A 205 -3.03 -23.51 -20.31
C PHE A 205 -2.86 -24.96 -19.86
N SER A 206 -3.55 -25.34 -18.79
CA SER A 206 -3.49 -26.67 -18.18
C SER A 206 -4.45 -27.69 -18.80
N SER A 207 -5.30 -27.27 -19.74
CA SER A 207 -6.24 -28.15 -20.42
C SER A 207 -5.63 -28.84 -21.65
N SER A 208 -6.37 -29.77 -22.23
CA SER A 208 -6.05 -30.42 -23.51
C SER A 208 -6.54 -29.63 -24.74
N ALA A 209 -6.79 -28.33 -24.60
CA ALA A 209 -7.30 -27.49 -25.69
C ALA A 209 -6.35 -27.43 -26.89
N GLY A 210 -6.90 -27.60 -28.09
CA GLY A 210 -6.16 -27.53 -29.36
C GLY A 210 -5.88 -26.10 -29.82
N ALA A 211 -5.02 -25.94 -30.83
CA ALA A 211 -4.63 -24.62 -31.35
C ALA A 211 -5.82 -23.73 -31.77
N ARG A 212 -6.84 -24.32 -32.42
CA ARG A 212 -8.08 -23.62 -32.80
C ARG A 212 -8.84 -23.07 -31.60
N GLU A 213 -8.99 -23.86 -30.54
CA GLU A 213 -9.72 -23.48 -29.34
C GLU A 213 -8.99 -22.39 -28.56
N ILE A 214 -7.67 -22.53 -28.40
CA ILE A 214 -6.84 -21.51 -27.74
C ILE A 214 -6.91 -20.18 -28.49
N LYS A 215 -6.77 -20.20 -29.82
CA LYS A 215 -6.90 -18.98 -30.63
C LYS A 215 -8.31 -18.38 -30.55
N ALA A 216 -9.35 -19.21 -30.52
CA ALA A 216 -10.72 -18.74 -30.35
C ALA A 216 -10.93 -18.07 -28.98
N PHE A 217 -10.37 -18.63 -27.90
CA PHE A 217 -10.45 -18.05 -26.56
C PHE A 217 -9.81 -16.64 -26.49
N PHE A 218 -8.73 -16.42 -27.24
CA PHE A 218 -8.02 -15.13 -27.30
C PHE A 218 -8.41 -14.24 -28.48
N ALA A 219 -9.47 -14.59 -29.23
CA ALA A 219 -9.87 -13.83 -30.42
C ALA A 219 -10.33 -12.40 -30.09
N ALA A 220 -10.97 -12.20 -28.92
CA ALA A 220 -11.51 -10.91 -28.49
C ALA A 220 -10.56 -10.12 -27.57
N ALA A 221 -9.52 -10.75 -27.01
CA ALA A 221 -8.61 -10.11 -26.07
C ALA A 221 -7.25 -10.82 -26.01
N GLU A 222 -6.16 -10.04 -25.95
CA GLU A 222 -4.82 -10.59 -25.72
C GLU A 222 -4.70 -11.27 -24.34
N PRO A 223 -3.87 -12.33 -24.23
CA PRO A 223 -3.57 -12.95 -22.94
C PRO A 223 -2.91 -11.97 -21.96
N ARG A 224 -3.32 -12.04 -20.69
CA ARG A 224 -2.82 -11.17 -19.61
C ARG A 224 -1.71 -11.81 -18.79
N THR A 225 -1.66 -13.13 -18.74
CA THR A 225 -0.71 -13.92 -17.93
C THR A 225 0.43 -14.49 -18.76
N ALA A 226 1.52 -14.91 -18.08
CA ALA A 226 2.61 -15.61 -18.77
C ALA A 226 2.13 -16.92 -19.43
N VAL A 227 1.28 -17.68 -18.73
CA VAL A 227 0.81 -18.98 -19.18
C VAL A 227 -0.23 -18.86 -20.30
N GLY A 228 -1.08 -17.83 -20.29
CA GLY A 228 -1.96 -17.51 -21.42
C GLY A 228 -1.18 -17.14 -22.68
N LEU A 229 -0.15 -16.29 -22.55
CA LEU A 229 0.76 -15.98 -23.66
C LEU A 229 1.48 -17.24 -24.18
N ALA A 230 1.92 -18.12 -23.29
CA ALA A 230 2.56 -19.38 -23.68
C ALA A 230 1.59 -20.36 -24.36
N ALA A 231 0.34 -20.44 -23.92
CA ALA A 231 -0.70 -21.23 -24.58
C ALA A 231 -0.91 -20.74 -26.02
N LEU A 232 -1.06 -19.42 -26.20
CA LEU A 232 -1.24 -18.81 -27.52
C LEU A 232 0.01 -18.95 -28.40
N ALA A 233 1.21 -18.78 -27.84
CA ALA A 233 2.47 -19.01 -28.55
C ALA A 233 2.56 -20.44 -29.09
N ALA A 234 2.21 -21.43 -28.27
CA ALA A 234 2.20 -22.82 -28.67
C ALA A 234 1.15 -23.14 -29.75
N ALA A 235 -0.01 -22.47 -29.70
CA ALA A 235 -1.02 -22.59 -30.74
C ALA A 235 -0.50 -22.06 -32.10
N TYR A 236 0.17 -20.91 -32.11
CA TYR A 236 0.82 -20.40 -33.33
C TYR A 236 1.96 -21.30 -33.81
N LEU A 237 2.74 -21.87 -32.89
CA LEU A 237 3.80 -22.82 -33.25
C LEU A 237 3.23 -24.07 -33.93
N ALA A 238 2.09 -24.58 -33.44
CA ALA A 238 1.40 -25.73 -34.05
C ALA A 238 0.89 -25.44 -35.47
N ASP A 239 0.64 -24.17 -35.80
CA ASP A 239 0.26 -23.72 -37.15
C ASP A 239 1.46 -23.26 -38.00
N ASN A 240 2.69 -23.56 -37.56
CA ASN A 240 3.96 -23.16 -38.21
C ASN A 240 4.19 -21.64 -38.26
N GLU A 241 3.53 -20.84 -37.42
CA GLU A 241 3.74 -19.39 -37.29
C GLU A 241 4.85 -19.07 -36.27
N GLU A 242 6.06 -19.55 -36.51
CA GLU A 242 7.16 -19.53 -35.52
C GLU A 242 7.55 -18.11 -35.05
N ALA A 243 7.54 -17.12 -35.95
CA ALA A 243 7.89 -15.75 -35.59
C ALA A 243 6.97 -15.17 -34.51
N LYS A 244 5.65 -15.36 -34.65
CA LYS A 244 4.65 -14.93 -33.67
C LYS A 244 4.77 -15.73 -32.37
N ALA A 245 5.01 -17.04 -32.48
CA ALA A 245 5.22 -17.89 -31.31
C ALA A 245 6.42 -17.40 -30.48
N ARG A 246 7.56 -17.09 -31.13
CA ARG A 246 8.76 -16.55 -30.46
C ARG A 246 8.49 -15.20 -29.80
N GLU A 247 7.77 -14.30 -30.46
CA GLU A 247 7.42 -12.99 -29.91
C GLU A 247 6.61 -13.13 -28.60
N LEU A 248 5.56 -13.95 -28.63
CA LEU A 248 4.68 -14.18 -27.48
C LEU A 248 5.41 -14.91 -26.34
N ALA A 249 6.20 -15.93 -26.65
CA ALA A 249 7.01 -16.66 -25.66
C ALA A 249 8.00 -15.71 -24.95
N ARG A 250 8.67 -14.85 -25.71
CA ARG A 250 9.57 -13.83 -25.18
C ARG A 250 8.84 -12.84 -24.28
N LYS A 251 7.69 -12.29 -24.71
CA LYS A 251 6.84 -11.38 -23.90
C LYS A 251 6.43 -12.07 -22.59
N ALA A 252 6.02 -13.33 -22.66
CA ALA A 252 5.64 -14.12 -21.49
C ALA A 252 6.81 -14.31 -20.50
N TRP A 253 8.00 -14.62 -21.02
CA TRP A 253 9.17 -14.88 -20.20
C TRP A 253 9.81 -13.61 -19.63
N ILE A 254 9.89 -12.52 -20.39
CA ILE A 254 10.58 -11.30 -19.95
C ILE A 254 9.69 -10.41 -19.09
N ASP A 255 8.40 -10.30 -19.41
CA ASP A 255 7.54 -9.25 -18.83
C ASP A 255 6.55 -9.75 -17.78
N ARG A 256 6.32 -11.07 -17.70
CA ARG A 256 5.35 -11.67 -16.78
C ARG A 256 6.00 -12.57 -15.74
N ASP A 257 5.31 -12.74 -14.63
CA ASP A 257 5.65 -13.75 -13.63
C ASP A 257 4.99 -15.07 -14.03
N VAL A 258 5.78 -16.14 -13.93
CA VAL A 258 5.32 -17.51 -14.21
C VAL A 258 5.06 -18.15 -12.85
N PRO A 259 3.84 -18.63 -12.55
CA PRO A 259 3.59 -19.34 -11.31
C PRO A 259 4.55 -20.52 -11.15
N ALA A 260 5.16 -20.68 -9.98
CA ALA A 260 6.21 -21.67 -9.77
C ALA A 260 5.78 -23.10 -10.12
N GLY A 261 4.55 -23.49 -9.79
CA GLY A 261 3.99 -24.80 -10.12
C GLY A 261 3.73 -25.02 -11.62
N LEU A 262 3.62 -23.95 -12.42
CA LEU A 262 3.39 -24.02 -13.87
C LEU A 262 4.67 -23.77 -14.68
N GLU A 263 5.79 -23.37 -14.05
CA GLU A 263 7.04 -23.05 -14.73
C GLU A 263 7.64 -24.25 -15.52
N PRO A 264 7.65 -25.49 -15.00
CA PRO A 264 8.13 -26.63 -15.78
C PRO A 264 7.31 -26.87 -17.06
N ALA A 265 5.98 -26.84 -16.95
CA ALA A 265 5.09 -27.00 -18.11
C ALA A 265 5.22 -25.84 -19.09
N PHE A 266 5.40 -24.61 -18.60
CA PHE A 266 5.68 -23.43 -19.41
C PHE A 266 6.95 -23.64 -20.24
N LEU A 267 8.07 -24.03 -19.61
CA LEU A 267 9.34 -24.25 -20.29
C LEU A 267 9.28 -25.44 -21.25
N ALA A 268 8.57 -26.50 -20.91
CA ALA A 268 8.36 -27.62 -21.83
C ALA A 268 7.65 -27.19 -23.13
N ARG A 269 6.68 -26.28 -23.02
CA ARG A 269 5.84 -25.85 -24.15
C ARG A 269 6.50 -24.80 -25.04
N VAL A 270 7.18 -23.81 -24.45
CA VAL A 270 7.73 -22.66 -25.21
C VAL A 270 9.21 -22.38 -24.96
N GLY A 271 9.88 -23.15 -24.09
CA GLY A 271 11.27 -22.88 -23.69
C GLY A 271 12.27 -22.95 -24.84
N LYS A 272 12.02 -23.80 -25.86
CA LYS A 272 12.85 -23.88 -27.07
C LYS A 272 12.80 -22.62 -27.95
N LEU A 273 11.82 -21.75 -27.75
CA LEU A 273 11.66 -20.48 -28.47
C LEU A 273 12.44 -19.33 -27.80
N LEU A 274 12.99 -19.56 -26.60
CA LEU A 274 13.68 -18.54 -25.80
C LEU A 274 15.18 -18.60 -26.07
N THR A 275 15.81 -17.42 -26.03
CA THR A 275 17.26 -17.26 -26.22
C THR A 275 17.95 -16.89 -24.91
N GLU A 276 19.28 -17.02 -24.87
CA GLU A 276 20.09 -16.53 -23.75
C GLU A 276 19.85 -15.02 -23.49
N ALA A 277 19.65 -14.23 -24.54
CA ALA A 277 19.33 -12.80 -24.41
C ALA A 277 18.02 -12.57 -23.65
N ASP A 278 17.01 -13.42 -23.84
CA ASP A 278 15.73 -13.32 -23.13
C ASP A 278 15.89 -13.70 -21.64
N HIS A 279 16.71 -14.70 -21.34
CA HIS A 279 17.05 -15.07 -19.97
C HIS A 279 17.79 -13.93 -19.25
N LYS A 280 18.74 -13.27 -19.92
CA LYS A 280 19.45 -12.09 -19.38
C LYS A 280 18.49 -10.93 -19.08
N ARG A 281 17.55 -10.63 -19.96
CA ARG A 281 16.54 -9.57 -19.73
C ARG A 281 15.61 -9.88 -18.56
N ARG A 282 15.16 -11.14 -18.42
CA ARG A 282 14.38 -11.57 -17.25
C ARG A 282 15.21 -11.44 -15.97
N LEU A 283 16.49 -11.80 -16.01
CA LEU A 283 17.41 -11.67 -14.88
C LEU A 283 17.53 -10.20 -14.44
N ASP A 284 17.68 -9.27 -15.38
CA ASP A 284 17.73 -7.84 -15.08
C ASP A 284 16.48 -7.35 -14.35
N ARG A 285 15.28 -7.71 -14.85
CA ARG A 285 14.01 -7.39 -14.19
C ARG A 285 13.96 -7.90 -12.75
N LEU A 286 14.37 -9.15 -12.51
CA LEU A 286 14.30 -9.78 -11.20
C LEU A 286 15.32 -9.17 -10.20
N LEU A 287 16.48 -8.76 -10.69
CA LEU A 287 17.59 -8.31 -9.86
C LEU A 287 17.63 -6.80 -9.59
N LEU A 288 16.80 -6.01 -10.28
CA LEU A 288 16.88 -4.55 -10.24
C LEU A 288 16.40 -3.94 -8.91
N ASN A 289 15.24 -4.38 -8.41
CA ASN A 289 14.61 -3.78 -7.24
C ASN A 289 15.31 -4.26 -5.95
N ASP A 290 16.00 -3.35 -5.24
CA ASP A 290 16.63 -3.64 -3.94
C ASP A 290 15.53 -3.94 -2.91
N SER A 291 15.63 -5.08 -2.22
CA SER A 291 14.74 -5.39 -1.09
C SER A 291 15.52 -5.33 0.22
N ARG A 292 14.93 -4.67 1.21
CA ARG A 292 15.48 -4.58 2.58
C ARG A 292 15.32 -5.89 3.35
N TRP A 293 14.29 -6.69 3.06
CA TRP A 293 13.93 -7.88 3.82
C TRP A 293 14.60 -9.14 3.28
N ALA A 294 15.25 -9.91 4.15
CA ALA A 294 15.96 -11.13 3.74
C ALA A 294 15.03 -12.19 3.15
N GLY A 295 13.80 -12.33 3.67
CA GLY A 295 12.79 -13.26 3.16
C GLY A 295 12.45 -13.01 1.70
N GLU A 296 12.05 -11.78 1.36
CA GLU A 296 11.73 -11.38 -0.02
C GLU A 296 12.91 -11.60 -0.98
N ARG A 297 14.14 -11.29 -0.53
CA ARG A 297 15.33 -11.57 -1.34
C ARG A 297 15.53 -13.05 -1.57
N ASN A 298 15.32 -13.89 -0.56
CA ASN A 298 15.49 -15.34 -0.67
C ASN A 298 14.45 -15.99 -1.59
N GLU A 299 13.19 -15.55 -1.50
CA GLU A 299 12.10 -16.01 -2.39
C GLU A 299 12.43 -15.68 -3.85
N ARG A 300 12.83 -14.44 -4.12
CA ARG A 300 13.21 -14.03 -5.48
C ARG A 300 14.47 -14.76 -5.96
N ALA A 301 15.43 -15.00 -5.07
CA ALA A 301 16.64 -15.73 -5.39
C ALA A 301 16.36 -17.18 -5.85
N ALA A 302 15.28 -17.81 -5.38
CA ALA A 302 14.88 -19.13 -5.87
C ALA A 302 14.54 -19.09 -7.38
N VAL A 303 13.78 -18.08 -7.82
CA VAL A 303 13.47 -17.87 -9.24
C VAL A 303 14.73 -17.52 -10.03
N ILE A 304 15.55 -16.60 -9.51
CA ILE A 304 16.78 -16.16 -10.15
C ILE A 304 17.73 -17.35 -10.39
N ARG A 305 17.91 -18.25 -9.41
CA ARG A 305 18.77 -19.43 -9.58
C ARG A 305 18.31 -20.35 -10.72
N ARG A 306 17.00 -20.51 -10.93
CA ARG A 306 16.47 -21.27 -12.06
C ARG A 306 16.78 -20.61 -13.39
N VAL A 307 16.68 -19.27 -13.47
CA VAL A 307 17.08 -18.52 -14.68
C VAL A 307 18.59 -18.62 -14.93
N ILE A 308 19.42 -18.54 -13.88
CA ILE A 308 20.88 -18.68 -13.97
C ILE A 308 21.28 -20.04 -14.57
N ALA A 309 20.52 -21.10 -14.27
CA ALA A 309 20.79 -22.43 -14.82
C ALA A 309 20.61 -22.51 -16.34
N LEU A 310 19.96 -21.52 -16.97
CA LEU A 310 19.73 -21.44 -18.42
C LEU A 310 20.79 -20.61 -19.16
N LEU A 311 21.80 -20.08 -18.46
CA LEU A 311 22.84 -19.23 -19.04
C LEU A 311 24.12 -20.01 -19.39
N SER A 312 24.88 -19.50 -20.34
CA SER A 312 26.24 -19.96 -20.64
C SER A 312 27.17 -19.86 -19.41
N PRO A 313 28.27 -20.63 -19.37
CA PRO A 313 29.20 -20.63 -18.23
C PRO A 313 29.77 -19.24 -17.90
N GLU A 314 29.96 -18.37 -18.88
CA GLU A 314 30.46 -17.01 -18.68
C GLU A 314 29.40 -16.12 -18.03
N GLU A 315 28.19 -16.08 -18.61
CA GLU A 315 27.07 -15.29 -18.09
C GLU A 315 26.61 -15.78 -16.71
N LYS A 316 26.71 -17.09 -16.45
CA LYS A 316 26.42 -17.68 -15.14
C LYS A 316 27.32 -17.09 -14.05
N LYS A 317 28.63 -16.96 -14.26
CA LYS A 317 29.55 -16.36 -13.28
C LYS A 317 29.16 -14.93 -12.94
N LYS A 318 28.82 -14.15 -13.97
CA LYS A 318 28.34 -12.76 -13.82
C LYS A 318 27.02 -12.70 -13.06
N ALA A 319 26.05 -13.53 -13.42
CA ALA A 319 24.75 -13.58 -12.77
C ALA A 319 24.85 -14.03 -11.30
N GLU A 320 25.74 -14.97 -10.96
CA GLU A 320 26.02 -15.38 -9.59
C GLU A 320 26.63 -14.25 -8.76
N ALA A 321 27.57 -13.48 -9.32
CA ALA A 321 28.13 -12.29 -8.65
C ALA A 321 27.05 -11.23 -8.38
N ARG A 322 26.16 -10.99 -9.36
CA ARG A 322 25.01 -10.07 -9.22
C ARG A 322 23.99 -10.57 -8.19
N LEU A 323 23.69 -11.86 -8.18
CA LEU A 323 22.85 -12.48 -7.15
C LEU A 323 23.48 -12.36 -5.76
N ALA A 324 24.80 -12.52 -5.64
CA ALA A 324 25.52 -12.34 -4.38
C ALA A 324 25.44 -10.89 -3.88
N LEU A 325 25.55 -9.89 -4.76
CA LEU A 325 25.32 -8.48 -4.43
C LEU A 325 23.89 -8.25 -3.92
N PHE A 326 22.89 -8.78 -4.65
CA PHE A 326 21.48 -8.68 -4.28
C PHE A 326 21.22 -9.31 -2.90
N LEU A 327 21.72 -10.52 -2.65
CA LEU A 327 21.60 -11.23 -1.38
C LEU A 327 22.42 -10.59 -0.23
N ARG A 328 23.30 -9.63 -0.55
CA ARG A 328 24.24 -9.00 0.40
C ARG A 328 25.20 -10.03 1.01
N ALA A 329 25.66 -10.98 0.19
CA ALA A 329 26.57 -12.02 0.59
C ALA A 329 27.97 -11.45 0.88
N LYS A 330 28.65 -11.99 1.90
CA LYS A 330 29.99 -11.52 2.32
C LYS A 330 31.05 -11.63 1.23
N ASN A 331 30.94 -12.62 0.35
CA ASN A 331 31.87 -12.86 -0.76
C ASN A 331 31.54 -12.05 -2.03
N SER A 332 30.47 -11.25 -2.04
CA SER A 332 30.00 -10.53 -3.24
C SER A 332 31.08 -9.63 -3.85
N ALA A 333 31.83 -8.89 -3.03
CA ALA A 333 32.93 -8.04 -3.50
C ALA A 333 34.01 -8.85 -4.24
N GLY A 334 34.40 -10.01 -3.69
CA GLY A 334 35.39 -10.89 -4.32
C GLY A 334 34.89 -11.55 -5.61
N LEU A 335 33.59 -11.82 -5.72
CA LEU A 335 32.98 -12.32 -6.96
C LEU A 335 32.95 -11.23 -8.04
N VAL A 336 32.59 -10.00 -7.66
CA VAL A 336 32.53 -8.85 -8.58
C VAL A 336 33.92 -8.44 -9.07
N ALA A 337 34.94 -8.50 -8.22
CA ALA A 337 36.32 -8.16 -8.57
C ALA A 337 36.93 -9.12 -9.61
N LYS A 338 36.41 -10.36 -9.72
CA LYS A 338 36.84 -11.35 -10.70
C LYS A 338 36.18 -11.19 -12.07
N LEU A 339 35.17 -10.32 -12.19
CA LEU A 339 34.53 -10.05 -13.47
C LEU A 339 35.44 -9.15 -14.31
N PRO A 340 35.43 -9.29 -15.65
CA PRO A 340 36.06 -8.33 -16.55
C PRO A 340 35.60 -6.90 -16.29
N ALA A 341 36.37 -5.92 -16.76
CA ALA A 341 35.94 -4.52 -16.74
C ALA A 341 34.54 -4.41 -17.37
N HIS A 342 33.61 -3.80 -16.63
CA HIS A 342 32.23 -3.69 -17.05
C HIS A 342 32.15 -2.67 -18.19
N SER A 343 31.51 -3.04 -19.30
CA SER A 343 31.16 -2.08 -20.34
C SER A 343 29.94 -1.26 -19.91
N LYS A 344 29.75 -0.09 -20.52
CA LYS A 344 28.54 0.73 -20.32
C LYS A 344 27.24 -0.04 -20.63
N ALA A 345 27.31 -1.09 -21.46
CA ALA A 345 26.18 -1.96 -21.77
C ALA A 345 25.71 -2.83 -20.58
N ASP A 346 26.51 -2.95 -19.51
CA ASP A 346 26.17 -3.75 -18.32
C ASP A 346 25.49 -2.94 -17.20
N TRP A 347 24.49 -2.14 -17.58
CA TRP A 347 23.78 -1.21 -16.70
C TRP A 347 23.28 -1.88 -15.41
N GLY A 348 22.78 -3.10 -15.48
CA GLY A 348 22.25 -3.83 -14.33
C GLY A 348 23.28 -4.13 -13.25
N LEU A 349 24.53 -4.43 -13.62
CA LEU A 349 25.63 -4.60 -12.67
C LEU A 349 26.05 -3.27 -12.05
N VAL A 350 26.06 -2.18 -12.83
CA VAL A 350 26.43 -0.84 -12.34
C VAL A 350 25.45 -0.37 -11.27
N VAL A 351 24.14 -0.53 -11.49
CA VAL A 351 23.11 -0.19 -10.49
C VAL A 351 23.32 -0.96 -9.19
N GLN A 352 23.58 -2.26 -9.28
CA GLN A 352 23.78 -3.10 -8.10
C GLN A 352 25.06 -2.75 -7.34
N LYS A 353 26.12 -2.31 -8.05
CA LYS A 353 27.32 -1.75 -7.44
C LYS A 353 27.01 -0.43 -6.72
N ALA A 354 26.26 0.48 -7.36
CA ALA A 354 25.82 1.74 -6.74
C ALA A 354 24.98 1.48 -5.48
N GLN A 355 24.01 0.58 -5.54
CA GLN A 355 23.23 0.13 -4.38
C GLN A 355 24.13 -0.42 -3.25
N ALA A 356 25.16 -1.20 -3.59
CA ALA A 356 26.10 -1.74 -2.62
C ALA A 356 26.98 -0.66 -1.97
N LEU A 357 27.41 0.33 -2.75
CA LEU A 357 28.18 1.49 -2.27
C LEU A 357 27.33 2.38 -1.36
N ARG A 358 26.10 2.70 -1.74
CA ARG A 358 25.15 3.45 -0.90
C ARG A 358 24.93 2.76 0.45
N ARG A 359 24.76 1.43 0.48
CA ARG A 359 24.63 0.67 1.74
C ARG A 359 25.88 0.73 2.62
N GLN A 360 27.04 1.04 2.06
CA GLN A 360 28.30 1.27 2.77
C GLN A 360 28.53 2.75 3.11
N ASN A 361 27.55 3.64 2.84
CA ASN A 361 27.64 5.09 2.96
C ASN A 361 28.73 5.72 2.06
N LYS A 362 29.06 5.06 0.94
CA LYS A 362 29.99 5.54 -0.08
C LYS A 362 29.23 6.26 -1.20
N ASP A 363 28.52 7.32 -0.81
CA ASP A 363 27.52 7.95 -1.67
C ASP A 363 28.15 8.59 -2.92
N GLU A 364 29.27 9.31 -2.80
CA GLU A 364 29.95 9.92 -3.96
C GLU A 364 30.41 8.90 -5.01
N GLU A 365 30.96 7.76 -4.56
CA GLU A 365 31.33 6.66 -5.45
C GLU A 365 30.09 6.09 -6.16
N ALA A 366 28.97 5.97 -5.45
CA ALA A 366 27.70 5.52 -6.02
C ALA A 366 27.15 6.53 -7.06
N TRP A 367 27.21 7.83 -6.77
CA TRP A 367 26.74 8.88 -7.68
C TRP A 367 27.54 8.87 -8.97
N LYS A 368 28.87 8.75 -8.87
CA LYS A 368 29.75 8.68 -10.04
C LYS A 368 29.35 7.52 -10.96
N LEU A 369 29.14 6.33 -10.40
CA LEU A 369 28.67 5.17 -11.18
C LEU A 369 27.31 5.43 -11.84
N LEU A 370 26.37 6.06 -11.14
CA LEU A 370 25.04 6.34 -11.69
C LEU A 370 25.08 7.42 -12.79
N LEU A 371 25.99 8.39 -12.70
CA LEU A 371 26.19 9.46 -13.69
C LEU A 371 26.92 8.98 -14.95
N GLU A 372 27.77 7.96 -14.84
CA GLU A 372 28.41 7.31 -16.00
C GLU A 372 27.41 6.55 -16.88
N LEU A 373 26.23 6.27 -16.33
CA LEU A 373 25.15 5.65 -17.07
C LEU A 373 24.33 6.69 -17.81
N GLU A 374 24.50 6.73 -19.12
CA GLU A 374 23.50 7.32 -20.01
C GLU A 374 22.37 6.29 -20.15
N PRO A 375 21.13 6.61 -19.74
CA PRO A 375 20.00 5.74 -20.03
C PRO A 375 19.82 5.74 -21.55
N ALA A 376 20.36 4.74 -22.23
CA ALA A 376 20.11 4.56 -23.65
C ALA A 376 18.63 4.22 -23.85
N ASP A 377 18.04 4.71 -24.93
CA ASP A 377 16.63 4.46 -25.29
C ASP A 377 16.34 2.95 -25.51
N ASP A 378 17.38 2.12 -25.57
CA ASP A 378 17.32 0.68 -25.82
C ASP A 378 17.27 -0.19 -24.55
N VAL A 379 17.21 0.38 -23.34
CA VAL A 379 17.03 -0.41 -22.10
C VAL A 379 15.68 -1.12 -22.16
N PRO A 380 15.65 -2.46 -22.39
CA PRO A 380 14.44 -3.16 -22.80
C PRO A 380 13.54 -3.54 -21.62
N VAL A 381 13.87 -3.11 -20.41
CA VAL A 381 13.14 -3.41 -19.17
C VAL A 381 12.71 -2.09 -18.54
N LYS A 382 11.44 -1.95 -18.16
CA LYS A 382 10.93 -0.81 -17.36
C LYS A 382 11.60 -0.81 -15.98
N PRO A 383 12.63 0.01 -15.73
CA PRO A 383 13.50 -0.19 -14.60
C PRO A 383 13.08 0.71 -13.44
N ASP A 384 11.86 0.58 -12.90
CA ASP A 384 11.43 1.47 -11.80
C ASP A 384 12.38 1.41 -10.58
N GLY A 385 13.04 0.27 -10.32
CA GLY A 385 14.09 0.15 -9.28
C GLY A 385 15.37 0.94 -9.54
N TRP A 386 15.66 1.30 -10.81
CA TRP A 386 16.72 2.25 -11.15
C TRP A 386 16.39 3.66 -10.65
N TRP A 387 15.13 4.07 -10.84
CA TRP A 387 14.65 5.36 -10.39
C TRP A 387 14.78 5.49 -8.88
N GLU A 388 14.43 4.46 -8.12
CA GLU A 388 14.57 4.46 -6.66
C GLU A 388 16.00 4.76 -6.20
N GLU A 389 17.00 4.18 -6.87
CA GLU A 389 18.42 4.41 -6.54
C GLU A 389 18.87 5.83 -6.91
N ARG A 390 18.51 6.33 -8.09
CA ARG A 390 18.81 7.72 -8.50
C ARG A 390 18.15 8.75 -7.59
N ARG A 391 16.90 8.51 -7.19
CA ARG A 391 16.18 9.34 -6.23
C ARG A 391 16.89 9.38 -4.88
N ALA A 392 17.29 8.23 -4.34
CA ALA A 392 18.03 8.16 -3.09
C ALA A 392 19.36 8.91 -3.18
N ALA A 393 20.09 8.74 -4.29
CA ALA A 393 21.33 9.46 -4.56
C ALA A 393 21.13 10.98 -4.63
N ALA A 394 20.04 11.46 -5.25
CA ALA A 394 19.74 12.88 -5.33
C ALA A 394 19.46 13.51 -3.96
N TYR A 395 18.70 12.83 -3.08
CA TYR A 395 18.51 13.31 -1.70
C TYR A 395 19.83 13.30 -0.91
N ALA A 396 20.69 12.30 -1.11
CA ALA A 396 22.01 12.25 -0.47
C ALA A 396 22.91 13.40 -0.95
N ALA A 397 22.95 13.68 -2.25
CA ALA A 397 23.68 14.81 -2.82
C ALA A 397 23.15 16.16 -2.32
N LEU A 398 21.83 16.30 -2.19
CA LEU A 398 21.22 17.50 -1.64
C LEU A 398 21.55 17.69 -0.15
N LYS A 399 21.59 16.59 0.62
CA LYS A 399 22.05 16.60 2.02
C LYS A 399 23.52 17.01 2.13
N ALA A 400 24.35 16.62 1.16
CA ALA A 400 25.75 17.04 1.04
C ALA A 400 25.90 18.46 0.43
N GLN A 401 24.83 19.25 0.35
CA GLN A 401 24.83 20.60 -0.22
C GLN A 401 25.31 20.69 -1.67
N ASN A 402 25.12 19.62 -2.45
CA ASN A 402 25.48 19.55 -3.86
C ASN A 402 24.23 19.44 -4.77
N PRO A 403 23.47 20.54 -4.94
CA PRO A 403 22.23 20.53 -5.72
C PRO A 403 22.47 20.30 -7.22
N LYS A 404 23.66 20.65 -7.74
CA LYS A 404 24.02 20.37 -9.13
C LYS A 404 24.09 18.87 -9.38
N THR A 405 24.85 18.13 -8.57
CA THR A 405 24.89 16.66 -8.67
C THR A 405 23.52 16.04 -8.42
N ALA A 406 22.73 16.56 -7.47
CA ALA A 406 21.37 16.08 -7.24
C ALA A 406 20.50 16.19 -8.50
N TYR A 407 20.57 17.31 -9.22
CA TYR A 407 19.84 17.52 -10.48
C TYR A 407 20.35 16.61 -11.60
N GLU A 408 21.67 16.53 -11.79
CA GLU A 408 22.31 15.70 -12.82
C GLU A 408 21.92 14.21 -12.69
N LEU A 409 21.76 13.71 -11.46
CA LEU A 409 21.33 12.34 -11.20
C LEU A 409 19.90 12.05 -11.67
N VAL A 410 19.02 13.05 -11.74
CA VAL A 410 17.58 12.84 -11.99
C VAL A 410 17.06 13.47 -13.27
N ARG A 411 17.81 14.38 -13.91
CA ARG A 411 17.35 15.13 -15.10
C ARG A 411 16.95 14.22 -16.26
N ASN A 412 17.63 13.08 -16.40
CA ASN A 412 17.41 12.09 -17.46
C ASN A 412 17.22 10.71 -16.81
N PRO A 413 15.99 10.34 -16.40
CA PRO A 413 15.76 9.11 -15.64
C PRO A 413 15.67 7.85 -16.51
N GLY A 414 15.57 7.99 -17.84
CA GLY A 414 15.34 6.88 -18.77
C GLY A 414 13.85 6.47 -18.88
N PRO A 415 13.57 5.34 -19.55
CA PRO A 415 12.20 4.86 -19.74
C PRO A 415 11.61 4.34 -18.42
N LEU A 416 10.73 5.10 -17.79
CA LEU A 416 10.10 4.74 -16.50
C LEU A 416 8.63 4.36 -16.65
N GLY A 417 8.11 3.56 -15.71
CA GLY A 417 6.68 3.43 -15.49
C GLY A 417 6.06 4.77 -15.07
N VAL A 418 4.77 4.97 -15.36
CA VAL A 418 4.07 6.26 -15.17
C VAL A 418 4.28 6.88 -13.79
N ASN A 419 4.23 6.07 -12.72
CA ASN A 419 4.43 6.58 -11.35
C ASN A 419 5.85 7.07 -11.09
N ALA A 420 6.86 6.27 -11.45
CA ALA A 420 8.26 6.65 -11.32
C ALA A 420 8.59 7.86 -12.22
N ALA A 421 8.02 7.91 -13.43
CA ALA A 421 8.18 9.02 -14.35
C ALA A 421 7.63 10.35 -13.79
N LYS A 422 6.44 10.34 -13.15
CA LYS A 422 5.88 11.52 -12.47
C LYS A 422 6.78 11.99 -11.32
N ASP A 423 7.25 11.07 -10.49
CA ASP A 423 8.13 11.42 -9.37
C ASP A 423 9.48 11.97 -9.86
N ALA A 424 10.02 11.43 -10.94
CA ALA A 424 11.24 11.92 -11.58
C ALA A 424 11.08 13.32 -12.17
N ALA A 425 10.01 13.53 -12.94
CA ALA A 425 9.66 14.83 -13.49
C ALA A 425 9.48 15.88 -12.36
N PHE A 426 8.79 15.52 -11.27
CA PHE A 426 8.69 16.40 -10.12
C PHE A 426 10.06 16.74 -9.50
N LEU A 427 10.86 15.72 -9.17
CA LEU A 427 12.11 15.92 -8.43
C LEU A 427 13.12 16.75 -9.24
N ALA A 428 13.24 16.48 -10.55
CA ALA A 428 14.08 17.26 -11.45
C ALA A 428 13.61 18.72 -11.56
N GLY A 429 12.31 18.95 -11.75
CA GLY A 429 11.73 20.31 -11.81
C GLY A 429 11.88 21.08 -10.51
N TRP A 430 11.66 20.42 -9.36
CA TRP A 430 11.78 21.03 -8.05
C TRP A 430 13.24 21.39 -7.73
N LEU A 431 14.21 20.52 -8.04
CA LEU A 431 15.63 20.82 -7.90
C LEU A 431 16.05 22.00 -8.79
N ALA A 432 15.64 22.00 -10.07
CA ALA A 432 15.92 23.10 -10.98
C ALA A 432 15.34 24.44 -10.49
N LEU A 433 14.07 24.45 -10.10
CA LEU A 433 13.38 25.68 -9.68
C LEU A 433 13.86 26.20 -8.31
N ARG A 434 14.00 25.32 -7.32
CA ARG A 434 14.18 25.71 -5.91
C ARG A 434 15.62 25.71 -5.46
N HIS A 435 16.45 24.85 -6.04
CA HIS A 435 17.86 24.70 -5.65
C HIS A 435 18.83 25.28 -6.67
N LEU A 436 18.57 25.15 -7.97
CA LEU A 436 19.37 25.79 -9.02
C LEU A 436 18.87 27.20 -9.38
N LYS A 437 17.66 27.56 -8.94
CA LYS A 437 17.00 28.85 -9.23
C LYS A 437 16.85 29.13 -10.72
N ASP A 438 16.69 28.06 -11.51
CA ASP A 438 16.53 28.13 -12.96
C ASP A 438 15.11 27.70 -13.36
N PRO A 439 14.17 28.65 -13.47
CA PRO A 439 12.80 28.33 -13.84
C PRO A 439 12.67 27.90 -15.31
N LYS A 440 13.61 28.26 -16.19
CA LYS A 440 13.60 27.80 -17.60
C LYS A 440 13.96 26.31 -17.66
N LEU A 441 14.94 25.90 -16.87
CA LEU A 441 15.33 24.50 -16.73
C LEU A 441 14.25 23.64 -16.05
N ALA A 442 13.48 24.23 -15.13
CA ALA A 442 12.40 23.53 -14.42
C ALA A 442 11.14 23.32 -15.28
N LEU A 443 10.85 24.24 -16.20
CA LEU A 443 9.63 24.24 -17.01
C LEU A 443 9.34 22.90 -17.73
N PRO A 444 10.25 22.33 -18.54
CA PRO A 444 9.96 21.07 -19.26
C PRO A 444 9.68 19.90 -18.31
N HIS A 445 10.30 19.89 -17.12
CA HIS A 445 10.06 18.86 -16.11
C HIS A 445 8.64 18.94 -15.53
N PHE A 446 8.16 20.14 -15.22
CA PHE A 446 6.79 20.28 -14.72
C PHE A 446 5.72 20.15 -15.81
N GLN A 447 6.03 20.48 -17.06
CA GLN A 447 5.17 20.16 -18.21
C GLN A 447 5.03 18.63 -18.34
N ARG A 448 6.15 17.91 -18.28
CA ARG A 448 6.15 16.44 -18.30
C ARG A 448 5.36 15.83 -17.14
N LEU A 449 5.45 16.40 -15.94
CA LEU A 449 4.63 15.96 -14.80
C LEU A 449 3.13 16.16 -15.06
N ALA A 450 2.74 17.29 -15.65
CA ALA A 450 1.34 17.56 -15.98
C ALA A 450 0.81 16.60 -17.07
N GLU A 451 1.61 16.31 -18.10
CA GLU A 451 1.28 15.33 -19.16
C GLU A 451 1.11 13.90 -18.63
N LEU A 452 1.95 13.51 -17.66
CA LEU A 452 1.92 12.17 -17.06
C LEU A 452 0.82 12.00 -16.01
N ALA A 453 0.18 13.09 -15.57
CA ALA A 453 -0.79 13.06 -14.49
C ALA A 453 -1.98 12.15 -14.83
N ASP A 454 -2.32 11.26 -13.89
CA ASP A 454 -3.36 10.23 -14.06
C ASP A 454 -4.40 10.26 -12.93
N GLY A 455 -4.39 11.32 -12.13
CA GLY A 455 -5.36 11.54 -11.04
C GLY A 455 -5.18 12.90 -10.34
N PRO A 456 -6.17 13.30 -9.51
CA PRO A 456 -6.26 14.64 -8.92
C PRO A 456 -4.97 15.13 -8.25
N LEU A 457 -4.30 14.25 -7.48
CA LEU A 457 -3.09 14.62 -6.75
C LEU A 457 -1.95 15.03 -7.68
N SER A 458 -1.69 14.26 -8.75
CA SER A 458 -0.65 14.59 -9.71
C SER A 458 -1.03 15.77 -10.61
N TYR A 459 -2.31 15.90 -10.99
CA TYR A 459 -2.79 17.03 -11.78
C TYR A 459 -2.61 18.35 -11.00
N ALA A 460 -3.13 18.41 -9.78
CA ALA A 460 -3.00 19.60 -8.93
C ALA A 460 -1.54 19.95 -8.64
N ARG A 461 -0.69 18.94 -8.39
CA ARG A 461 0.76 19.14 -8.17
C ARG A 461 1.44 19.70 -9.42
N GLY A 462 1.25 19.07 -10.58
CA GLY A 462 1.87 19.51 -11.84
C GLY A 462 1.52 20.96 -12.16
N HIS A 463 0.22 21.29 -12.13
CA HIS A 463 -0.24 22.64 -12.40
C HIS A 463 0.17 23.65 -11.32
N TYR A 464 0.16 23.30 -10.03
CA TYR A 464 0.67 24.22 -9.00
C TYR A 464 2.15 24.58 -9.23
N TRP A 465 2.99 23.59 -9.55
CA TRP A 465 4.41 23.82 -9.77
C TRP A 465 4.72 24.49 -11.12
N LEU A 466 3.90 24.27 -12.15
CA LEU A 466 3.91 25.10 -13.35
C LEU A 466 3.57 26.57 -13.03
N GLY A 467 2.55 26.80 -12.21
CA GLY A 467 2.20 28.13 -11.72
C GLY A 467 3.37 28.81 -11.00
N ARG A 468 4.02 28.10 -10.09
CA ARG A 468 5.23 28.57 -9.38
C ARG A 468 6.40 28.85 -10.32
N THR A 469 6.54 28.08 -11.40
CA THR A 469 7.60 28.25 -12.39
C THR A 469 7.39 29.51 -13.22
N TRP A 470 6.15 29.75 -13.68
CA TRP A 470 5.81 30.98 -14.41
C TRP A 470 5.86 32.23 -13.51
N GLU A 471 5.44 32.12 -12.25
CA GLU A 471 5.61 33.18 -11.24
C GLU A 471 7.10 33.56 -11.09
N ALA A 472 8.00 32.57 -11.03
CA ALA A 472 9.44 32.81 -10.98
C ALA A 472 10.01 33.45 -12.27
N GLN A 473 9.33 33.28 -13.42
CA GLN A 473 9.65 33.97 -14.67
C GLN A 473 8.96 35.34 -14.82
N ARG A 474 8.17 35.77 -13.82
CA ARG A 474 7.37 37.01 -13.84
C ARG A 474 6.25 37.01 -14.91
N GLU A 475 5.77 35.84 -15.29
CA GLU A 475 4.69 35.62 -16.26
C GLU A 475 3.35 35.37 -15.53
N GLU A 476 2.82 36.41 -14.88
CA GLU A 476 1.68 36.31 -13.94
C GLU A 476 0.41 35.72 -14.57
N ALA A 477 0.12 36.04 -15.83
CA ALA A 477 -1.07 35.52 -16.52
C ALA A 477 -1.01 33.99 -16.66
N LYS A 478 0.14 33.46 -17.09
CA LYS A 478 0.38 32.01 -17.19
C LYS A 478 0.37 31.36 -15.82
N ALA A 479 0.97 31.99 -14.82
CA ALA A 479 0.97 31.50 -13.45
C ALA A 479 -0.46 31.32 -12.92
N ARG A 480 -1.31 32.34 -13.10
CA ARG A 480 -2.73 32.33 -12.71
C ARG A 480 -3.54 31.25 -13.43
N GLU A 481 -3.30 31.02 -14.72
CA GLU A 481 -3.97 29.95 -15.48
C GLU A 481 -3.72 28.58 -14.84
N HIS A 482 -2.44 28.26 -14.59
CA HIS A 482 -2.09 26.99 -13.97
C HIS A 482 -2.62 26.88 -12.52
N TYR A 483 -2.61 27.96 -11.75
CA TYR A 483 -3.22 27.95 -10.42
C TYR A 483 -4.74 27.71 -10.49
N LYS A 484 -5.44 28.26 -11.48
CA LYS A 484 -6.87 27.99 -11.71
C LYS A 484 -7.10 26.50 -11.96
N THR A 485 -6.33 25.87 -12.85
CA THR A 485 -6.43 24.43 -13.12
C THR A 485 -6.17 23.59 -11.87
N ALA A 486 -5.12 23.89 -11.10
CA ALA A 486 -4.83 23.16 -9.87
C ALA A 486 -5.94 23.33 -8.81
N SER A 487 -6.51 24.53 -8.69
CA SER A 487 -7.52 24.85 -7.68
C SER A 487 -8.87 24.11 -7.85
N ALA A 488 -9.13 23.56 -9.03
CA ALA A 488 -10.31 22.71 -9.27
C ALA A 488 -10.32 21.44 -8.38
N TYR A 489 -9.15 20.97 -7.95
CA TYR A 489 -9.00 19.83 -7.05
C TYR A 489 -8.89 20.29 -5.59
N PHE A 490 -10.01 20.82 -5.07
CA PHE A 490 -10.11 21.52 -3.79
C PHE A 490 -9.70 20.70 -2.55
N ASP A 491 -9.70 19.37 -2.63
CA ASP A 491 -9.39 18.48 -1.50
C ASP A 491 -7.90 18.05 -1.47
N THR A 492 -7.12 18.50 -2.46
CA THR A 492 -5.69 18.22 -2.57
C THR A 492 -4.85 19.37 -2.00
N PHE A 493 -3.70 19.04 -1.41
CA PHE A 493 -2.76 20.02 -0.86
C PHE A 493 -2.37 21.12 -1.87
N HIS A 494 -1.96 20.72 -3.07
CA HIS A 494 -1.55 21.65 -4.12
C HIS A 494 -2.72 22.44 -4.71
N GLY A 495 -3.93 21.86 -4.78
CA GLY A 495 -5.13 22.58 -5.20
C GLY A 495 -5.54 23.66 -4.21
N GLN A 496 -5.46 23.38 -2.91
CA GLN A 496 -5.73 24.37 -1.85
C GLN A 496 -4.67 25.48 -1.83
N LEU A 497 -3.39 25.15 -2.04
CA LEU A 497 -2.35 26.16 -2.19
C LEU A 497 -2.57 27.04 -3.42
N ALA A 498 -2.95 26.44 -4.55
CA ALA A 498 -3.27 27.17 -5.77
C ALA A 498 -4.48 28.10 -5.60
N ARG A 499 -5.52 27.64 -4.89
CA ARG A 499 -6.67 28.47 -4.50
C ARG A 499 -6.22 29.72 -3.73
N LEU A 500 -5.37 29.56 -2.72
CA LEU A 500 -4.86 30.69 -1.91
C LEU A 500 -3.86 31.57 -2.67
N LYS A 501 -3.22 31.06 -3.72
CA LYS A 501 -2.41 31.87 -4.66
C LYS A 501 -3.27 32.75 -5.56
N LEU A 502 -4.45 32.28 -5.97
CA LEU A 502 -5.39 33.07 -6.77
C LEU A 502 -6.06 34.18 -5.96
N ASP A 503 -6.46 33.86 -4.73
CA ASP A 503 -7.02 34.79 -3.76
C ASP A 503 -6.70 34.34 -2.33
N PRO A 504 -5.82 35.06 -1.60
CA PRO A 504 -5.50 34.77 -0.20
C PRO A 504 -6.70 34.80 0.75
N ARG A 505 -7.82 35.41 0.35
CA ARG A 505 -9.06 35.50 1.14
C ARG A 505 -10.07 34.38 0.80
N ALA A 506 -9.77 33.50 -0.14
CA ALA A 506 -10.66 32.40 -0.54
C ALA A 506 -10.72 31.26 0.49
N SER A 507 -11.09 31.58 1.73
CA SER A 507 -11.11 30.68 2.88
C SER A 507 -12.35 29.80 2.99
N ARG A 508 -13.42 30.14 2.27
CA ARG A 508 -14.67 29.36 2.26
C ARG A 508 -14.53 28.13 1.36
N LEU A 509 -15.05 27.00 1.82
CA LEU A 509 -15.23 25.79 1.01
C LEU A 509 -16.69 25.34 1.12
N ASP A 510 -17.43 25.46 0.03
CA ASP A 510 -18.82 25.05 -0.04
C ASP A 510 -18.90 23.54 -0.26
N ILE A 511 -19.63 22.85 0.62
CA ILE A 511 -19.86 21.41 0.55
C ILE A 511 -21.38 21.20 0.56
N SER A 512 -21.88 20.54 -0.48
CA SER A 512 -23.29 20.17 -0.63
C SER A 512 -23.44 18.64 -0.67
N PRO A 513 -24.64 18.10 -0.39
CA PRO A 513 -24.91 16.68 -0.55
C PRO A 513 -24.78 16.23 -2.01
N PRO A 514 -24.48 14.94 -2.25
CA PRO A 514 -24.60 14.35 -3.57
C PRO A 514 -26.03 14.48 -4.14
N ALA A 515 -26.12 14.42 -5.47
CA ALA A 515 -27.36 14.42 -6.22
C ALA A 515 -28.34 13.34 -5.74
N ALA A 516 -29.64 13.64 -5.76
CA ALA A 516 -30.68 12.65 -5.50
C ALA A 516 -30.75 11.63 -6.66
N PRO A 517 -31.02 10.34 -6.38
CA PRO A 517 -31.16 9.34 -7.43
C PRO A 517 -32.46 9.53 -8.23
N THR A 518 -32.40 9.27 -9.54
CA THR A 518 -33.60 9.12 -10.39
C THR A 518 -34.23 7.72 -10.21
N GLU A 519 -35.45 7.52 -10.69
CA GLU A 519 -36.11 6.20 -10.67
C GLU A 519 -35.30 5.12 -11.42
N GLU A 520 -34.71 5.48 -12.56
CA GLU A 520 -33.84 4.59 -13.33
C GLU A 520 -32.58 4.19 -12.53
N GLN A 521 -31.95 5.14 -11.84
CA GLN A 521 -30.79 4.86 -10.99
C GLN A 521 -31.15 4.00 -9.77
N LEU A 522 -32.33 4.20 -9.19
CA LEU A 522 -32.85 3.34 -8.13
C LEU A 522 -33.06 1.91 -8.62
N ALA A 523 -33.67 1.74 -9.80
CA ALA A 523 -33.91 0.44 -10.41
C ALA A 523 -32.59 -0.27 -10.79
N SER A 524 -31.64 0.47 -11.39
CA SER A 524 -30.29 -0.01 -11.70
C SER A 524 -29.56 -0.52 -10.46
N PHE A 525 -29.50 0.30 -9.40
CA PHE A 525 -28.78 -0.05 -8.17
C PHE A 525 -29.43 -1.21 -7.42
N ASN A 526 -30.75 -1.15 -7.19
CA ASN A 526 -31.47 -2.19 -6.43
C ASN A 526 -31.64 -3.49 -7.23
N GLY A 527 -31.61 -3.43 -8.56
CA GLY A 527 -31.66 -4.59 -9.45
C GLY A 527 -30.31 -5.29 -9.68
N ALA A 528 -29.19 -4.67 -9.29
CA ALA A 528 -27.86 -5.25 -9.48
C ALA A 528 -27.62 -6.44 -8.54
N ASP A 529 -27.52 -7.63 -9.12
CA ASP A 529 -27.31 -8.88 -8.37
C ASP A 529 -25.99 -8.89 -7.56
N ALA A 530 -24.96 -8.19 -8.01
CA ALA A 530 -23.71 -8.01 -7.28
C ALA A 530 -23.88 -7.17 -6.00
N VAL A 531 -24.77 -6.16 -5.99
CA VAL A 531 -25.12 -5.41 -4.77
C VAL A 531 -25.83 -6.33 -3.80
N ARG A 532 -26.82 -7.10 -4.31
CA ARG A 532 -27.55 -8.10 -3.52
C ARG A 532 -26.61 -9.15 -2.94
N ALA A 533 -25.67 -9.68 -3.72
CA ALA A 533 -24.66 -10.65 -3.26
C ALA A 533 -23.80 -10.08 -2.12
N ALA A 534 -23.38 -8.82 -2.19
CA ALA A 534 -22.63 -8.18 -1.11
C ALA A 534 -23.44 -8.09 0.20
N VAL A 535 -24.74 -7.73 0.12
CA VAL A 535 -25.63 -7.69 1.28
C VAL A 535 -25.86 -9.08 1.86
N LEU A 536 -26.15 -10.08 1.02
CA LEU A 536 -26.34 -11.47 1.45
C LEU A 536 -25.08 -12.03 2.10
N ALA A 537 -23.90 -11.78 1.53
CA ALA A 537 -22.62 -12.18 2.11
C ALA A 537 -22.43 -11.58 3.51
N ARG A 538 -22.74 -10.28 3.68
CA ARG A 538 -22.65 -9.61 4.98
C ARG A 538 -23.63 -10.20 5.98
N LYS A 539 -24.89 -10.40 5.60
CA LYS A 539 -25.95 -10.96 6.48
C LYS A 539 -25.71 -12.42 6.84
N ALA A 540 -25.13 -13.21 5.92
CA ALA A 540 -24.72 -14.58 6.19
C ALA A 540 -23.49 -14.68 7.11
N GLY A 541 -22.82 -13.57 7.42
CA GLY A 541 -21.61 -13.56 8.25
C GLY A 541 -20.39 -14.12 7.54
N LEU A 542 -20.32 -13.99 6.20
CA LEU A 542 -19.08 -14.25 5.45
C LEU A 542 -18.03 -13.20 5.79
N ASP A 543 -16.77 -13.53 5.51
CA ASP A 543 -15.63 -12.65 5.79
C ASP A 543 -15.80 -11.28 5.11
N ILE A 544 -15.55 -10.21 5.87
CA ILE A 544 -15.80 -8.84 5.42
C ILE A 544 -14.95 -8.47 4.20
N SER A 545 -13.79 -9.08 3.99
CA SER A 545 -12.96 -8.82 2.81
C SER A 545 -13.66 -9.19 1.50
N LEU A 546 -14.56 -10.19 1.52
CA LEU A 546 -15.40 -10.49 0.36
C LEU A 546 -16.37 -9.35 0.10
N VAL A 547 -17.10 -8.89 1.11
CA VAL A 547 -18.05 -7.78 0.94
C VAL A 547 -17.33 -6.53 0.40
N ARG A 548 -16.14 -6.24 0.94
CA ARG A 548 -15.29 -5.13 0.48
C ARG A 548 -14.86 -5.25 -0.98
N SER A 549 -14.61 -6.44 -1.50
CA SER A 549 -14.24 -6.62 -2.92
C SER A 549 -15.40 -6.24 -3.85
N PHE A 550 -16.65 -6.59 -3.48
CA PHE A 550 -17.85 -6.15 -4.21
C PHE A 550 -17.99 -4.63 -4.16
N LEU A 551 -17.99 -4.04 -2.97
CA LEU A 551 -18.16 -2.60 -2.78
C LEU A 551 -17.09 -1.79 -3.56
N LEU A 552 -15.83 -2.23 -3.54
CA LEU A 552 -14.77 -1.55 -4.28
C LEU A 552 -14.94 -1.67 -5.81
N HIS A 553 -15.31 -2.83 -6.31
CA HIS A 553 -15.56 -3.03 -7.75
C HIS A 553 -16.75 -2.20 -8.22
N LEU A 554 -17.86 -2.27 -7.47
CA LEU A 554 -19.10 -1.54 -7.77
C LEU A 554 -18.88 -0.02 -7.80
N SER A 555 -17.94 0.49 -6.99
CA SER A 555 -17.58 1.92 -7.00
C SER A 555 -17.01 2.41 -8.33
N ASN A 556 -16.47 1.50 -9.16
CA ASN A 556 -15.98 1.79 -10.51
C ASN A 556 -16.98 1.34 -11.59
N HIS A 557 -17.85 0.38 -11.27
CA HIS A 557 -18.92 -0.09 -12.14
C HIS A 557 -19.95 1.01 -12.37
N PHE A 558 -20.53 1.55 -11.29
CA PHE A 558 -21.54 2.60 -11.36
C PHE A 558 -20.96 3.90 -11.92
N LYS A 559 -21.70 4.53 -12.83
CA LYS A 559 -21.24 5.70 -13.59
C LYS A 559 -21.83 7.01 -13.09
N SER A 560 -23.00 6.98 -12.46
CA SER A 560 -23.62 8.18 -11.91
C SER A 560 -23.12 8.51 -10.50
N GLU A 561 -23.17 9.80 -10.14
CA GLU A 561 -22.88 10.27 -8.78
C GLU A 561 -23.83 9.63 -7.76
N ALA A 562 -25.13 9.58 -8.06
CA ALA A 562 -26.15 9.09 -7.15
C ALA A 562 -26.01 7.59 -6.85
N GLU A 563 -25.72 6.74 -7.84
CA GLU A 563 -25.49 5.30 -7.61
C GLU A 563 -24.23 5.05 -6.77
N VAL A 564 -23.15 5.78 -7.02
CA VAL A 564 -21.92 5.65 -6.23
C VAL A 564 -22.13 6.18 -4.80
N ALA A 565 -22.95 7.22 -4.63
CA ALA A 565 -23.36 7.72 -3.31
C ALA A 565 -24.25 6.69 -2.58
N MET A 566 -25.18 6.02 -3.26
CA MET A 566 -25.98 4.93 -2.69
C MET A 566 -25.08 3.76 -2.26
N LEU A 567 -24.03 3.46 -3.03
CA LEU A 567 -23.06 2.44 -2.66
C LEU A 567 -22.24 2.81 -1.41
N ALA A 568 -21.80 4.07 -1.32
CA ALA A 568 -21.10 4.57 -0.14
C ALA A 568 -22.00 4.54 1.10
N HIS A 569 -23.26 4.97 0.95
CA HIS A 569 -24.28 4.91 1.99
C HIS A 569 -24.57 3.47 2.43
N LEU A 570 -24.68 2.55 1.48
CA LEU A 570 -24.84 1.12 1.77
C LEU A 570 -23.64 0.58 2.56
N ALA A 571 -22.41 0.99 2.23
CA ALA A 571 -21.23 0.58 3.00
C ALA A 571 -21.30 1.03 4.47
N GLU A 572 -21.77 2.26 4.74
CA GLU A 572 -22.01 2.74 6.11
C GLU A 572 -23.12 1.94 6.79
N ALA A 573 -24.24 1.69 6.11
CA ALA A 573 -25.35 0.90 6.63
C ALA A 573 -24.97 -0.56 6.94
N LEU A 574 -23.97 -1.12 6.25
CA LEU A 574 -23.39 -2.44 6.54
C LEU A 574 -22.32 -2.43 7.66
N GLY A 575 -22.06 -1.25 8.24
CA GLY A 575 -21.12 -1.02 9.35
C GLY A 575 -19.66 -0.84 8.90
N ASP A 576 -19.42 -0.41 7.67
CA ASP A 576 -18.08 -0.30 7.08
C ASP A 576 -17.76 1.12 6.56
N THR A 577 -17.59 2.05 7.49
CA THR A 577 -17.19 3.44 7.21
C THR A 577 -15.93 3.54 6.35
N GLN A 578 -14.95 2.65 6.56
CA GLN A 578 -13.72 2.66 5.76
C GLN A 578 -14.04 2.46 4.27
N MET A 579 -14.97 1.58 3.94
CA MET A 579 -15.39 1.41 2.55
C MET A 579 -16.15 2.62 2.01
N ALA A 580 -17.03 3.23 2.80
CA ALA A 580 -17.70 4.47 2.40
C ALA A 580 -16.69 5.59 2.06
N VAL A 581 -15.65 5.76 2.89
CA VAL A 581 -14.54 6.69 2.65
C VAL A 581 -13.80 6.37 1.35
N ARG A 582 -13.48 5.09 1.11
CA ARG A 582 -12.78 4.65 -0.12
C ARG A 582 -13.60 4.85 -1.38
N ILE A 583 -14.90 4.56 -1.31
CA ILE A 583 -15.85 4.82 -2.41
C ILE A 583 -15.92 6.33 -2.68
N GLY A 584 -16.12 7.14 -1.64
CA GLY A 584 -16.15 8.61 -1.75
C GLY A 584 -14.86 9.18 -2.35
N LYS A 585 -13.69 8.70 -1.93
CA LYS A 585 -12.39 9.08 -2.51
C LYS A 585 -12.29 8.75 -3.99
N THR A 586 -12.73 7.55 -4.37
CA THR A 586 -12.74 7.10 -5.77
C THR A 586 -13.68 7.96 -6.61
N ALA A 587 -14.84 8.33 -6.07
CA ALA A 587 -15.82 9.17 -6.74
C ALA A 587 -15.36 10.63 -6.91
N ILE A 588 -14.75 11.23 -5.87
CA ILE A 588 -14.14 12.57 -5.98
C ILE A 588 -13.05 12.58 -7.05
N ALA A 589 -12.24 11.52 -7.14
CA ALA A 589 -11.23 11.41 -8.18
C ALA A 589 -11.81 11.31 -9.61
N ARG A 590 -13.09 10.96 -9.74
CA ARG A 590 -13.86 10.92 -10.98
C ARG A 590 -14.67 12.21 -11.23
N GLY A 591 -14.52 13.23 -10.37
CA GLY A 591 -15.23 14.50 -10.49
C GLY A 591 -16.64 14.52 -9.89
N MET A 592 -16.98 13.55 -9.03
CA MET A 592 -18.30 13.46 -8.38
C MET A 592 -18.30 14.11 -7.00
N ASN A 593 -19.46 14.62 -6.57
CA ASN A 593 -19.67 15.22 -5.26
C ASN A 593 -19.99 14.19 -4.17
N LEU A 594 -18.96 13.50 -3.64
CA LEU A 594 -19.11 12.57 -2.52
C LEU A 594 -18.30 12.98 -1.29
N VAL A 595 -18.16 14.29 -1.05
CA VAL A 595 -17.44 14.81 0.12
C VAL A 595 -18.08 14.31 1.42
N TYR A 596 -19.42 14.18 1.46
CA TYR A 596 -20.17 13.65 2.60
C TYR A 596 -19.63 12.32 3.11
N TYR A 597 -19.42 11.37 2.20
CA TYR A 597 -18.90 10.04 2.50
C TYR A 597 -17.37 9.98 2.56
N ALA A 598 -16.67 10.81 1.78
CA ALA A 598 -15.21 10.82 1.79
C ALA A 598 -14.62 11.47 3.06
N TYR A 599 -15.38 12.28 3.77
CA TYR A 599 -14.98 13.04 4.96
C TYR A 599 -16.00 12.93 6.11
N PRO A 600 -16.34 11.73 6.60
CA PRO A 600 -17.46 11.54 7.52
C PRO A 600 -17.18 12.20 8.89
N ILE A 601 -18.22 12.74 9.51
CA ILE A 601 -18.13 13.48 10.79
C ILE A 601 -18.69 12.72 12.00
N HIS A 602 -19.41 11.62 11.77
CA HIS A 602 -19.94 10.73 12.82
C HIS A 602 -18.99 9.59 13.23
N SER A 603 -17.84 9.46 12.58
CA SER A 603 -17.00 8.25 12.63
C SER A 603 -15.97 8.23 13.75
N LEU A 604 -15.87 9.30 14.53
CA LEU A 604 -15.11 9.33 15.77
C LEU A 604 -16.04 9.13 16.96
N PRO A 605 -15.68 8.27 17.93
CA PRO A 605 -16.47 8.11 19.16
C PRO A 605 -16.36 9.36 20.03
N ALA A 606 -17.36 9.56 20.89
CA ALA A 606 -17.19 10.47 22.03
C ALA A 606 -16.06 9.95 22.94
N TYR A 607 -15.26 10.85 23.50
CA TYR A 607 -14.17 10.48 24.41
C TYR A 607 -13.89 11.59 25.42
N THR A 608 -13.32 11.23 26.57
CA THR A 608 -12.82 12.21 27.56
C THR A 608 -11.33 12.43 27.31
N PRO A 609 -10.89 13.65 26.99
CA PRO A 609 -9.49 13.90 26.66
C PRO A 609 -8.62 13.99 27.92
N LEU A 610 -7.33 13.62 27.80
CA LEU A 610 -6.37 13.70 28.92
C LEU A 610 -5.76 15.10 29.10
N ARG A 611 -5.85 15.94 28.07
CA ARG A 611 -5.49 17.37 28.05
C ARG A 611 -6.36 18.10 27.05
N LYS A 612 -6.25 19.43 26.96
CA LYS A 612 -6.93 20.21 25.90
C LYS A 612 -6.61 19.58 24.52
N PRO A 613 -7.60 19.03 23.81
CA PRO A 613 -7.36 18.34 22.55
C PRO A 613 -7.02 19.34 21.43
N PRO A 614 -6.45 18.86 20.31
CA PRO A 614 -6.35 19.66 19.10
C PRO A 614 -7.74 20.04 18.58
N GLU A 615 -7.82 20.98 17.64
CA GLU A 615 -9.10 21.24 16.96
C GLU A 615 -9.65 19.93 16.34
N PRO A 616 -10.97 19.69 16.35
CA PRO A 616 -11.54 18.43 15.86
C PRO A 616 -11.10 18.06 14.44
N ALA A 617 -10.97 19.05 13.55
CA ALA A 617 -10.51 18.85 12.18
C ALA A 617 -9.12 18.20 12.07
N VAL A 618 -8.22 18.42 13.04
CA VAL A 618 -6.92 17.75 13.12
C VAL A 618 -7.08 16.26 13.43
N ILE A 619 -7.92 15.92 14.41
CA ILE A 619 -8.16 14.52 14.77
C ILE A 619 -8.85 13.77 13.63
N PHE A 620 -9.87 14.36 13.00
CA PHE A 620 -10.52 13.78 11.83
C PHE A 620 -9.56 13.64 10.65
N GLY A 621 -8.75 14.67 10.37
CA GLY A 621 -7.79 14.66 9.26
C GLY A 621 -6.72 13.57 9.41
N ILE A 622 -6.27 13.33 10.64
CA ILE A 622 -5.34 12.24 10.98
C ILE A 622 -6.07 10.89 10.90
N ALA A 623 -7.22 10.71 11.56
CA ALA A 623 -7.97 9.45 11.54
C ALA A 623 -8.32 8.98 10.12
N ARG A 624 -8.70 9.92 9.24
CA ARG A 624 -8.95 9.66 7.83
C ARG A 624 -7.72 9.11 7.11
N GLN A 625 -6.54 9.64 7.43
CA GLN A 625 -5.28 9.23 6.80
C GLN A 625 -4.69 7.94 7.41
N GLU A 626 -4.88 7.71 8.70
CA GLU A 626 -4.31 6.60 9.45
C GLU A 626 -5.07 5.29 9.22
N SER A 627 -6.40 5.30 9.33
CA SER A 627 -7.20 4.07 9.24
C SER A 627 -8.47 4.20 8.42
N GLU A 628 -8.78 5.41 7.92
CA GLU A 628 -10.09 5.71 7.32
C GLU A 628 -11.22 5.33 8.30
N PHE A 629 -11.01 5.64 9.59
CA PHE A 629 -11.92 5.38 10.71
C PHE A 629 -12.15 3.91 11.08
N ASN A 630 -11.40 2.97 10.51
CA ASN A 630 -11.47 1.58 10.91
C ASN A 630 -10.78 1.36 12.28
N SER A 631 -11.56 0.96 13.28
CA SER A 631 -11.07 0.67 14.65
C SER A 631 -10.30 -0.64 14.75
N LEU A 632 -10.40 -1.50 13.74
CA LEU A 632 -9.76 -2.81 13.68
C LEU A 632 -8.48 -2.79 12.83
N THR A 633 -7.99 -1.63 12.40
CA THR A 633 -6.76 -1.54 11.60
C THR A 633 -5.52 -1.82 12.46
N LEU A 634 -4.70 -2.76 11.99
CA LEU A 634 -3.37 -3.08 12.51
C LEU A 634 -2.34 -2.91 11.40
N SER A 635 -1.40 -1.98 11.56
CA SER A 635 -0.30 -1.83 10.58
C SER A 635 0.74 -2.96 10.73
N GLY A 636 1.53 -3.19 9.69
CA GLY A 636 2.65 -4.14 9.75
C GLY A 636 3.71 -3.79 10.81
N ALA A 637 3.81 -2.52 11.20
CA ALA A 637 4.68 -2.06 12.30
C ALA A 637 4.03 -2.25 13.68
N GLY A 638 2.74 -2.60 13.74
CA GLY A 638 2.00 -2.83 14.98
C GLY A 638 1.21 -1.63 15.51
N ALA A 639 0.96 -0.62 14.68
CA ALA A 639 0.11 0.53 15.00
C ALA A 639 -1.38 0.11 15.01
N ARG A 640 -2.18 0.66 15.93
CA ARG A 640 -3.51 0.09 16.28
C ARG A 640 -4.64 1.12 16.23
N GLY A 641 -5.78 0.70 15.70
CA GLY A 641 -7.06 1.40 15.77
C GLY A 641 -7.15 2.69 14.96
N ILE A 642 -8.11 3.55 15.30
CA ILE A 642 -8.53 4.71 14.50
C ILE A 642 -7.39 5.70 14.25
N LEU A 643 -6.60 6.00 15.28
CA LEU A 643 -5.47 6.93 15.17
C LEU A 643 -4.14 6.19 14.98
N GLN A 644 -4.15 4.87 14.74
CA GLN A 644 -2.94 4.07 14.57
C GLN A 644 -1.90 4.31 15.68
N VAL A 645 -2.34 4.22 16.93
CA VAL A 645 -1.47 4.43 18.09
C VAL A 645 -0.52 3.24 18.25
N MET A 646 0.78 3.51 18.30
CA MET A 646 1.79 2.48 18.59
C MET A 646 1.78 2.07 20.08
N PRO A 647 2.04 0.79 20.42
CA PRO A 647 2.15 0.38 21.82
C PRO A 647 3.18 1.16 22.64
N VAL A 648 4.30 1.58 22.03
CA VAL A 648 5.31 2.41 22.70
C VAL A 648 4.80 3.82 22.99
N THR A 649 4.05 4.40 22.05
CA THR A 649 3.37 5.69 22.19
C THR A 649 2.35 5.65 23.31
N ALA A 650 1.49 4.63 23.33
CA ALA A 650 0.50 4.46 24.39
C ALA A 650 1.17 4.36 25.77
N ARG A 651 2.27 3.60 25.91
CA ARG A 651 3.03 3.53 27.18
C ARG A 651 3.60 4.87 27.62
N HIS A 652 4.08 5.69 26.68
CA HIS A 652 4.52 7.06 26.99
C HIS A 652 3.36 7.90 27.52
N VAL A 653 2.21 7.92 26.83
CA VAL A 653 1.02 8.63 27.30
C VAL A 653 0.59 8.12 28.69
N CYS A 654 0.55 6.81 28.91
CA CYS A 654 0.20 6.25 30.22
C CYS A 654 1.10 6.76 31.35
N ARG A 655 2.41 6.83 31.11
CA ARG A 655 3.39 7.34 32.07
C ARG A 655 3.20 8.84 32.31
N ASP A 656 3.13 9.63 31.23
CA ASP A 656 3.14 11.09 31.31
C ASP A 656 1.87 11.61 32.01
N TYR A 657 0.73 10.93 31.81
CA TYR A 657 -0.55 11.26 32.44
C TYR A 657 -0.86 10.42 33.70
N LYS A 658 0.06 9.56 34.14
CA LYS A 658 -0.08 8.72 35.34
C LYS A 658 -1.35 7.85 35.34
N ILE A 659 -1.76 7.32 34.18
CA ILE A 659 -2.92 6.45 34.02
C ILE A 659 -2.52 4.98 33.84
N LYS A 660 -3.43 4.05 34.19
CA LYS A 660 -3.23 2.62 33.93
C LYS A 660 -3.20 2.35 32.43
N CYS A 661 -2.20 1.58 31.99
CA CYS A 661 -1.99 1.29 30.59
C CYS A 661 -2.62 -0.04 30.17
N ASP A 662 -3.53 0.00 29.20
CA ASP A 662 -4.08 -1.18 28.54
C ASP A 662 -3.85 -1.10 27.03
N ILE A 663 -2.91 -1.90 26.53
CA ILE A 663 -2.52 -1.89 25.12
C ILE A 663 -3.50 -2.69 24.25
N ALA A 664 -4.25 -3.63 24.83
CA ALA A 664 -5.26 -4.41 24.11
C ALA A 664 -6.49 -3.55 23.79
N ARG A 665 -6.85 -2.61 24.69
CA ARG A 665 -7.94 -1.66 24.48
C ARG A 665 -7.77 -0.76 23.26
N LEU A 666 -6.55 -0.53 22.77
CA LEU A 666 -6.32 0.25 21.55
C LEU A 666 -7.07 -0.29 20.31
N MET A 667 -7.39 -1.59 20.26
CA MET A 667 -8.14 -2.21 19.16
C MET A 667 -9.61 -2.49 19.49
N LYS A 668 -9.95 -2.56 20.78
CA LYS A 668 -11.29 -2.97 21.25
C LYS A 668 -12.16 -1.79 21.67
N ASP A 669 -11.55 -0.68 22.01
CA ASP A 669 -12.20 0.52 22.55
C ASP A 669 -11.75 1.74 21.71
N PRO A 670 -12.57 2.12 20.72
CA PRO A 670 -12.31 3.28 19.88
C PRO A 670 -12.16 4.59 20.67
N ALA A 671 -12.86 4.75 21.80
CA ALA A 671 -12.79 5.95 22.62
C ALA A 671 -11.45 6.03 23.35
N TYR A 672 -10.96 4.90 23.89
CA TYR A 672 -9.62 4.80 24.45
C TYR A 672 -8.53 5.06 23.40
N ASN A 673 -8.67 4.50 22.19
CA ASN A 673 -7.73 4.79 21.09
C ASN A 673 -7.68 6.28 20.76
N THR A 674 -8.85 6.91 20.61
CA THR A 674 -8.99 8.34 20.31
C THR A 674 -8.42 9.20 21.42
N MET A 675 -8.68 8.88 22.69
CA MET A 675 -8.11 9.55 23.85
C MET A 675 -6.58 9.52 23.84
N MET A 676 -5.99 8.34 23.62
CA MET A 676 -4.52 8.17 23.62
C MET A 676 -3.85 8.90 22.45
N GLY A 677 -4.43 8.79 21.25
CA GLY A 677 -3.90 9.50 20.08
C GLY A 677 -4.05 11.01 20.21
N SER A 678 -5.21 11.50 20.66
CA SER A 678 -5.47 12.94 20.89
C SER A 678 -4.49 13.55 21.89
N ALA A 679 -4.23 12.86 23.01
CA ALA A 679 -3.22 13.28 23.99
C ALA A 679 -1.83 13.35 23.37
N TYR A 680 -1.39 12.29 22.67
CA TYR A 680 -0.07 12.26 22.05
C TYR A 680 0.11 13.33 20.96
N ILE A 681 -0.91 13.56 20.12
CA ILE A 681 -0.89 14.63 19.10
C ILE A 681 -0.72 15.99 19.79
N SER A 682 -1.49 16.23 20.85
CA SER A 682 -1.40 17.49 21.63
C SER A 682 -0.01 17.70 22.23
N ASP A 683 0.61 16.64 22.77
CA ASP A 683 1.98 16.70 23.30
C ASP A 683 3.00 17.02 22.21
N ARG A 684 2.86 16.42 21.02
CA ARG A 684 3.74 16.72 19.87
C ARG A 684 3.53 18.14 19.35
N MET A 685 2.29 18.63 19.34
CA MET A 685 1.99 20.01 18.99
C MET A 685 2.65 21.00 19.95
N GLU A 686 2.60 20.74 21.26
CA GLU A 686 3.29 21.56 22.26
C GLU A 686 4.81 21.51 22.07
N GLU A 687 5.39 20.31 21.91
CA GLU A 687 6.83 20.11 21.69
C GLU A 687 7.35 20.91 20.49
N PHE A 688 6.57 20.98 19.41
CA PHE A 688 6.94 21.72 18.19
C PHE A 688 6.35 23.15 18.14
N SER A 689 6.01 23.72 19.29
CA SER A 689 5.52 25.11 19.42
C SER A 689 4.34 25.41 18.48
N GLY A 690 3.43 24.45 18.33
CA GLY A 690 2.24 24.55 17.51
C GLY A 690 2.41 24.25 16.02
N SER A 691 3.61 23.92 15.54
CA SER A 691 3.83 23.65 14.11
C SER A 691 3.13 22.38 13.65
N TYR A 692 2.18 22.50 12.73
CA TYR A 692 1.49 21.33 12.15
C TYR A 692 2.44 20.49 11.30
N VAL A 693 3.31 21.13 10.51
CA VAL A 693 4.29 20.44 9.65
C VAL A 693 5.17 19.49 10.48
N LEU A 694 5.76 20.00 11.56
CA LEU A 694 6.64 19.19 12.42
C LEU A 694 5.87 18.16 13.24
N THR A 695 4.67 18.51 13.73
CA THR A 695 3.81 17.59 14.47
C THR A 695 3.46 16.38 13.61
N LEU A 696 2.98 16.60 12.39
CA LEU A 696 2.55 15.53 11.48
C LEU A 696 3.74 14.69 11.01
N ALA A 697 4.88 15.32 10.71
CA ALA A 697 6.11 14.61 10.40
C ALA A 697 6.58 13.75 11.59
N GLY A 698 6.52 14.29 12.81
CA GLY A 698 6.88 13.59 14.04
C GLY A 698 5.89 12.51 14.47
N TYR A 699 4.61 12.65 14.11
CA TYR A 699 3.59 11.63 14.35
C TYR A 699 3.85 10.40 13.47
N ASN A 700 4.06 10.60 12.17
CA ASN A 700 4.24 9.51 11.21
C ASN A 700 5.65 8.89 11.25
N ALA A 701 6.72 9.71 11.23
CA ALA A 701 8.11 9.21 11.20
C ALA A 701 8.77 9.12 12.59
N GLY A 702 8.08 9.57 13.63
CA GLY A 702 8.62 9.71 14.99
C GLY A 702 9.28 11.08 15.23
N PRO A 703 9.18 11.64 16.45
CA PRO A 703 9.66 12.99 16.76
C PRO A 703 11.18 13.13 16.63
N GLY A 704 11.93 12.03 16.79
CA GLY A 704 13.37 12.00 16.53
C GLY A 704 13.73 12.31 15.07
N ARG A 705 12.93 11.84 14.11
CA ARG A 705 13.11 12.15 12.68
C ARG A 705 12.79 13.60 12.37
N ALA A 706 11.71 14.13 12.92
CA ALA A 706 11.39 15.55 12.79
C ALA A 706 12.54 16.44 13.29
N ARG A 707 13.10 16.16 14.48
CA ARG A 707 14.29 16.87 15.00
C ARG A 707 15.54 16.69 14.14
N GLN A 708 15.76 15.50 13.59
CA GLN A 708 16.84 15.26 12.64
C GLN A 708 16.68 16.15 11.39
N TRP A 709 15.49 16.18 10.80
CA TRP A 709 15.21 16.96 9.60
C TRP A 709 15.25 18.48 9.84
N ILE A 710 14.95 18.96 11.05
CA ILE A 710 15.23 20.36 11.42
C ILE A 710 16.73 20.66 11.28
N LYS A 711 17.59 19.78 11.80
CA LYS A 711 19.06 19.97 11.72
C LYS A 711 19.58 19.88 10.29
N GLU A 712 19.02 18.98 9.47
CA GLU A 712 19.46 18.75 8.09
C GLU A 712 18.91 19.80 7.11
N PHE A 713 17.69 20.28 7.33
CA PHE A 713 16.95 21.09 6.35
C PHE A 713 16.76 22.56 6.76
N GLY A 714 17.04 22.90 8.01
CA GLY A 714 16.58 24.12 8.66
C GLY A 714 15.24 23.92 9.36
N ASP A 715 14.90 24.84 10.27
CA ASP A 715 13.63 24.82 11.01
C ASP A 715 12.52 25.46 10.16
N PRO A 716 11.44 24.74 9.80
CA PRO A 716 10.34 25.29 8.98
C PRO A 716 9.51 26.35 9.72
N ARG A 717 9.79 26.57 11.02
CA ARG A 717 9.23 27.66 11.84
C ARG A 717 10.01 28.96 11.69
N ASP A 718 11.26 28.88 11.24
CA ASP A 718 12.04 30.05 10.85
C ASP A 718 11.48 30.57 9.52
N GLY A 719 11.11 31.86 9.46
CA GLY A 719 10.60 32.49 8.23
C GLY A 719 11.57 32.43 7.04
N LYS A 720 12.82 32.02 7.26
CA LYS A 720 13.83 31.78 6.21
C LYS A 720 13.66 30.44 5.48
N VAL A 721 12.93 29.49 6.06
CA VAL A 721 12.71 28.16 5.48
C VAL A 721 11.30 28.09 4.90
N ASP A 722 11.18 27.85 3.60
CA ASP A 722 9.87 27.62 2.97
C ASP A 722 9.32 26.25 3.46
N PRO A 723 8.17 26.22 4.16
CA PRO A 723 7.62 24.96 4.69
C PRO A 723 7.19 23.99 3.58
N ILE A 724 6.86 24.47 2.37
CA ILE A 724 6.53 23.61 1.23
C ILE A 724 7.80 22.90 0.75
N ASP A 725 8.91 23.62 0.63
CA ASP A 725 10.20 23.02 0.28
C ASP A 725 10.69 22.08 1.39
N TRP A 726 10.48 22.43 2.66
CA TRP A 726 10.81 21.56 3.79
C TRP A 726 10.07 20.22 3.72
N ILE A 727 8.76 20.24 3.41
CA ILE A 727 7.97 19.03 3.20
C ILE A 727 8.54 18.21 2.04
N HIS A 728 8.91 18.85 0.91
CA HIS A 728 9.47 18.13 -0.23
C HIS A 728 10.88 17.56 0.01
N ARG A 729 11.64 18.10 0.96
CA ARG A 729 12.93 17.55 1.40
C ARG A 729 12.82 16.29 2.24
N ILE A 730 11.65 15.97 2.82
CA ILE A 730 11.44 14.74 3.60
C ILE A 730 11.77 13.53 2.71
N PRO A 731 12.80 12.72 3.04
CA PRO A 731 13.26 11.63 2.16
C PRO A 731 12.30 10.43 2.14
N PHE A 732 11.47 10.30 3.17
CA PHE A 732 10.46 9.25 3.26
C PHE A 732 9.22 9.70 2.48
N GLU A 733 9.00 9.07 1.32
CA GLU A 733 7.86 9.35 0.46
C GLU A 733 6.53 9.24 1.22
N GLU A 734 6.37 8.20 2.03
CA GLU A 734 5.21 7.99 2.89
C GLU A 734 4.95 9.21 3.80
N THR A 735 5.96 9.67 4.54
CA THR A 735 5.82 10.82 5.45
C THR A 735 5.59 12.13 4.69
N ARG A 736 6.28 12.33 3.57
CA ARG A 736 6.11 13.50 2.72
C ARG A 736 4.67 13.61 2.20
N GLU A 737 4.11 12.51 1.74
CA GLU A 737 2.70 12.46 1.30
C GLU A 737 1.74 12.60 2.48
N TYR A 738 2.04 11.96 3.60
CA TYR A 738 1.22 12.01 4.82
C TYR A 738 0.99 13.45 5.28
N VAL A 739 2.07 14.24 5.42
CA VAL A 739 1.97 15.63 5.87
C VAL A 739 1.08 16.45 4.94
N GLN A 740 1.25 16.31 3.62
CA GLN A 740 0.44 17.02 2.62
C GLN A 740 -1.04 16.61 2.71
N LYS A 741 -1.32 15.30 2.76
CA LYS A 741 -2.69 14.75 2.81
C LYS A 741 -3.40 15.15 4.09
N VAL A 742 -2.75 15.08 5.25
CA VAL A 742 -3.39 15.47 6.51
C VAL A 742 -3.64 16.98 6.56
N LEU A 743 -2.68 17.81 6.13
CA LEU A 743 -2.88 19.26 6.06
C LEU A 743 -4.06 19.64 5.17
N SER A 744 -4.24 18.97 4.02
CA SER A 744 -5.40 19.22 3.14
C SER A 744 -6.70 18.67 3.71
N ASN A 745 -6.66 17.51 4.36
CA ASN A 745 -7.83 16.93 5.05
C ASN A 745 -8.35 17.87 6.15
N ILE A 746 -7.45 18.50 6.92
CA ILE A 746 -7.84 19.44 7.99
C ILE A 746 -8.73 20.54 7.44
N GLN A 747 -8.40 21.13 6.27
CA GLN A 747 -9.19 22.20 5.68
C GLN A 747 -10.60 21.73 5.30
N VAL A 748 -10.71 20.53 4.72
CA VAL A 748 -12.01 19.95 4.32
C VAL A 748 -12.84 19.62 5.55
N TYR A 749 -12.23 19.10 6.62
CA TYR A 749 -12.96 18.82 7.86
C TYR A 749 -13.43 20.07 8.58
N ARG A 750 -12.67 21.18 8.56
CA ARG A 750 -13.16 22.46 9.08
C ARG A 750 -14.45 22.90 8.38
N ALA A 751 -14.51 22.76 7.05
CA ALA A 751 -15.72 23.05 6.29
C ALA A 751 -16.87 22.09 6.62
N ARG A 752 -16.61 20.78 6.72
CA ARG A 752 -17.60 19.77 7.13
C ARG A 752 -18.15 20.00 8.54
N LEU A 753 -17.35 20.60 9.41
CA LEU A 753 -17.74 20.95 10.79
C LEU A 753 -18.38 22.34 10.88
N GLY A 754 -18.63 23.02 9.75
CA GLY A 754 -19.36 24.29 9.68
C GLY A 754 -18.51 25.55 9.86
N GLU A 755 -17.17 25.47 9.83
CA GLU A 755 -16.34 26.68 9.87
C GLU A 755 -16.41 27.44 8.54
N ALA A 756 -16.84 28.71 8.59
CA ALA A 756 -16.90 29.55 7.39
C ALA A 756 -15.51 29.86 6.78
N ALA A 757 -14.48 29.99 7.62
CA ALA A 757 -13.08 30.24 7.22
C ALA A 757 -12.24 28.96 7.31
N ALA A 758 -12.68 27.92 6.60
CA ALA A 758 -12.11 26.57 6.66
C ALA A 758 -10.72 26.45 6.02
N VAL A 759 -10.52 27.05 4.84
CA VAL A 759 -9.29 26.95 4.05
C VAL A 759 -8.32 28.05 4.47
N ARG A 760 -7.33 27.67 5.28
CA ARG A 760 -6.26 28.55 5.79
C ARG A 760 -4.89 27.86 5.76
N LEU A 761 -4.68 27.00 4.78
CA LEU A 761 -3.49 26.15 4.64
C LEU A 761 -2.16 26.92 4.70
N THR A 762 -2.06 28.09 4.06
CA THR A 762 -0.84 28.93 4.11
C THR A 762 -0.52 29.40 5.52
N ALA A 763 -1.55 29.67 6.34
CA ALA A 763 -1.37 30.02 7.75
C ALA A 763 -0.98 28.78 8.58
N ASP A 764 -1.63 27.64 8.34
CA ASP A 764 -1.29 26.38 9.04
C ASP A 764 0.14 25.91 8.78
N LEU A 765 0.66 26.12 7.56
CA LEU A 765 2.05 25.82 7.19
C LEU A 765 3.06 26.65 7.99
N ARG A 766 2.68 27.83 8.47
CA ARG A 766 3.51 28.76 9.26
C ARG A 766 3.06 28.86 10.71
N ARG A 767 2.16 27.97 11.15
CA ARG A 767 1.53 28.07 12.46
C ARG A 767 2.55 27.93 13.58
N LEU A 768 2.48 28.86 14.52
CA LEU A 768 3.16 28.80 15.82
C LEU A 768 2.14 29.09 16.91
N THR A 769 2.27 28.44 18.06
CA THR A 769 1.68 28.97 19.29
C THR A 769 2.52 30.16 19.72
N ALA A 770 1.90 31.30 20.04
CA ALA A 770 2.61 32.35 20.79
C ALA A 770 3.25 31.68 22.01
N ALA A 771 4.56 31.87 22.21
CA ALA A 771 5.20 31.38 23.42
C ALA A 771 4.45 31.97 24.63
N PRO A 772 4.24 31.21 25.73
CA PRO A 772 3.91 31.88 26.98
C PRO A 772 5.00 32.93 27.21
N ALA A 773 4.60 34.18 27.44
CA ALA A 773 5.53 35.23 27.82
C ALA A 773 6.41 34.65 28.94
N ALA A 774 7.74 34.75 28.77
CA ALA A 774 8.63 34.50 29.88
C ALA A 774 8.12 35.40 31.01
N ASP A 775 7.78 34.79 32.14
CA ASP A 775 7.45 35.50 33.36
C ASP A 775 8.67 36.39 33.64
N ASP A 776 8.57 37.68 33.32
CA ASP A 776 9.59 38.67 33.60
C ASP A 776 9.70 38.71 35.11
N GLY A 777 10.65 37.92 35.61
CA GLY A 777 10.89 37.74 37.03
C GLY A 777 10.91 39.11 37.70
N ALA A 778 9.92 39.32 38.56
CA ALA A 778 9.92 40.41 39.50
C ALA A 778 11.28 40.40 40.21
N LEU A 779 12.09 41.43 39.93
CA LEU A 779 13.30 41.70 40.67
C LEU A 779 12.92 41.78 42.16
N PRO A 780 13.55 40.99 43.04
CA PRO A 780 13.34 41.18 44.47
C PRO A 780 13.98 42.51 44.86
N ALA A 781 13.12 43.44 45.30
CA ALA A 781 13.55 44.63 45.98
C ALA A 781 14.25 44.25 47.30
N GLY A 782 15.48 44.71 47.46
CA GLY A 782 16.08 44.98 48.76
C GLY A 782 16.90 43.86 49.40
N ALA A 783 18.22 44.06 49.43
CA ALA A 783 19.00 43.89 50.65
C ALA A 783 20.24 44.79 50.57
N ALA A 784 20.30 45.75 51.50
CA ALA A 784 21.42 46.64 51.73
C ALA A 784 22.65 45.89 52.29
N LYS A 785 23.82 46.09 51.69
CA LYS A 785 25.05 46.60 52.30
C LYS A 785 26.15 46.72 51.25
#